data_AF-A0A961R395-F1
#
_entry.id   AF-A0A961R395-F1
#
_cell.length_a   1.000
_cell.length_b   1.000
_cell.length_c   1.000
_cell.angle_alpha   90.00
_cell.angle_beta   90.00
_cell.angle_gamma   90.00
#
_symmetry.space_group_name_H-M   'P 1'
#
loop_
_entity.id
_entity.type
_entity.pdbx_description
1 polymer ?
#
loop_
_entity_poly.entity_id
_entity_poly.type
_entity_poly.pdbx_seq_one_letter_code
_entity_poly.pdbx_strand_id
1 'polypeptide(L)'
;RDGTFGVTGQVPPLDDELVEQLETHVFEPVKVVNWRNRDLDFSGIEALRQSLEMPSGNRLLMKALPASDLVALETLSRDPGMQDTCATPDMVRLLWDVCCIPDYRKISPASHGELLSRVFSQISQDGKIDTDWFAAQIKQANRQEGDIDALSARIAQIRTWTYLSHRDDWLDDAAHWQETALQVEDALSDALHEALTKRFIDRRTSQLMRKLRDNASMEAEIKPDGAVEVEGHHVGKLAGFRFTPDATGQSPEAKAANAAAARVLAGEMEKRANRLHASPNTDFVLSSDGMLRWQGEPVGRLVAGEDYLHPRILLLADEQLTGPARDQVAQRLDRWIANHASNVLKPLVEMSGDQTLEGLARGVAFRLVESYGNIQRRDIAADIQNLSQDMRAGLRRHGVRFGAYTIFVPALLKPAPAELLCLLWAVKNDKLDVPGRAEVLQVLASGRTSTVHDASFDDEIYRICGYRILGAKAVRIDILERLADFIRPALFYKPASGPEGSGQKPEGAIDGRSFYVTPAMLSILGATHEDMELVLKGLGYRGEPRLESEIKPEPVAETAAPAEEITPTEAEPAHANEGANEGASEVASEETGEGEAALPAEAIAERPAETAAPESEPDTAAEVPTDVTVSAETAASDASPAAASEAATEAANETESEEGPKMILVWRPAPRKSGGKPRRNEDGQGKGQNRGQQNGQHRGSQGKNAKGGGRHGKGGARPGSGNAEQRMQAGPRKERDTIDPDSPFAKLAALKEDLKKGG
;
A
#
# COMPACT_ATOMS: atom_id res chain seq x y z
N ARG A 1 -70.46 7.36 12.84
CA ARG A 1 -69.11 7.44 13.44
C ARG A 1 -68.17 7.47 12.28
N ASP A 2 -67.37 8.51 12.20
CA ASP A 2 -66.35 8.68 11.18
C ASP A 2 -65.18 7.74 11.50
N GLY A 3 -64.32 7.48 10.52
CA GLY A 3 -63.23 6.51 10.64
C GLY A 3 -62.12 6.97 11.58
N THR A 4 -61.23 6.05 11.94
CA THR A 4 -59.99 6.35 12.67
C THR A 4 -58.80 5.87 11.86
N PHE A 5 -57.79 6.72 11.68
CA PHE A 5 -56.52 6.29 11.08
C PHE A 5 -55.86 5.24 11.98
N GLY A 6 -55.59 4.07 11.42
CA GLY A 6 -55.00 2.93 12.12
C GLY A 6 -53.71 2.49 11.43
N VAL A 7 -52.65 2.32 12.21
CA VAL A 7 -51.36 1.81 11.73
C VAL A 7 -51.19 0.32 12.01
N THR A 8 -50.51 -0.39 11.11
CA THR A 8 -50.20 -1.81 11.26
C THR A 8 -48.75 -2.02 11.72
N GLY A 9 -48.52 -3.00 12.59
CA GLY A 9 -47.19 -3.36 13.06
C GLY A 9 -46.54 -2.30 13.96
N GLN A 10 -45.41 -1.74 13.52
CA GLN A 10 -44.64 -0.72 14.25
C GLN A 10 -44.47 0.60 13.47
N VAL A 11 -45.25 0.82 12.40
CA VAL A 11 -45.29 2.13 11.73
C VAL A 11 -45.74 3.18 12.76
N PRO A 12 -45.05 4.32 12.93
CA PRO A 12 -45.53 5.39 13.80
C PRO A 12 -46.90 5.88 13.33
N PRO A 13 -47.76 6.42 14.22
CA PRO A 13 -48.99 7.08 13.78
C PRO A 13 -48.68 8.16 12.75
N LEU A 14 -49.60 8.41 11.82
CA LEU A 14 -49.53 9.57 10.94
C LEU A 14 -49.46 10.83 11.83
N ASP A 15 -48.59 11.78 11.50
CA ASP A 15 -48.47 13.03 12.23
C ASP A 15 -49.83 13.75 12.28
N ASP A 16 -50.18 14.37 13.41
CA ASP A 16 -51.50 14.99 13.61
C ASP A 16 -51.81 16.05 12.54
N GLU A 17 -50.79 16.77 12.04
CA GLU A 17 -50.93 17.72 10.93
C GLU A 17 -51.27 17.04 9.59
N LEU A 18 -50.72 15.84 9.32
CA LEU A 18 -51.06 15.06 8.13
C LEU A 18 -52.46 14.44 8.24
N VAL A 19 -52.86 14.03 9.45
CA VAL A 19 -54.24 13.60 9.74
C VAL A 19 -55.21 14.76 9.51
N GLU A 20 -54.93 15.95 10.05
CA GLU A 20 -55.75 17.15 9.85
C GLU A 20 -55.83 17.53 8.36
N GLN A 21 -54.71 17.52 7.62
CA GLN A 21 -54.69 17.76 6.18
C GLN A 21 -55.56 16.75 5.40
N LEU A 22 -55.51 15.46 5.75
CA LEU A 22 -56.32 14.41 5.11
C LEU A 22 -57.82 14.53 5.45
N GLU A 23 -58.17 14.79 6.72
CA GLU A 23 -59.57 14.97 7.14
C GLU A 23 -60.18 16.24 6.52
N THR A 24 -59.45 17.36 6.56
CA THR A 24 -59.90 18.65 6.00
C THR A 24 -59.76 18.75 4.48
N HIS A 25 -59.12 17.76 3.83
CA HIS A 25 -58.80 17.74 2.40
C HIS A 25 -57.91 18.94 1.95
N VAL A 26 -57.06 19.44 2.85
CA VAL A 26 -56.11 20.54 2.60
C VAL A 26 -54.79 19.96 2.13
N PHE A 27 -54.64 19.83 0.81
CA PHE A 27 -53.43 19.37 0.15
C PHE A 27 -52.55 20.55 -0.32
N GLU A 28 -51.24 20.34 -0.44
CA GLU A 28 -50.38 21.32 -1.12
C GLU A 28 -50.89 21.57 -2.57
N PRO A 29 -51.01 22.83 -3.02
CA PRO A 29 -51.40 23.11 -4.39
C PRO A 29 -50.30 22.65 -5.35
N VAL A 30 -50.70 21.97 -6.44
CA VAL A 30 -49.78 21.50 -7.48
C VAL A 30 -49.19 22.70 -8.23
N LYS A 31 -47.97 23.10 -7.81
CA LYS A 31 -47.27 24.30 -8.30
C LYS A 31 -46.84 24.20 -9.77
N VAL A 32 -46.63 22.97 -10.27
CA VAL A 32 -46.13 22.64 -11.62
C VAL A 32 -46.69 21.28 -12.04
N VAL A 33 -47.04 21.12 -13.33
CA VAL A 33 -47.26 19.80 -13.95
C VAL A 33 -46.26 19.61 -15.10
N ASN A 34 -45.68 18.41 -15.22
CA ASN A 34 -44.87 18.02 -16.36
C ASN A 34 -45.75 17.80 -17.59
N TRP A 35 -45.42 18.42 -18.70
CA TRP A 35 -46.15 18.34 -19.96
C TRP A 35 -45.20 17.96 -21.12
N ARG A 36 -45.78 17.34 -22.14
CA ARG A 36 -45.15 16.96 -23.40
C ARG A 36 -46.14 17.26 -24.53
N ASN A 37 -45.64 17.67 -25.69
CA ASN A 37 -46.50 17.83 -26.87
C ASN A 37 -47.14 16.49 -27.29
N ARG A 38 -48.36 16.55 -27.81
CA ARG A 38 -49.11 15.43 -28.39
C ARG A 38 -49.26 15.55 -29.91
N ASP A 39 -49.16 16.77 -30.44
CA ASP A 39 -49.33 17.07 -31.86
C ASP A 39 -47.95 16.95 -32.54
N LEU A 40 -47.58 15.70 -32.84
CA LEU A 40 -46.27 15.34 -33.37
C LEU A 40 -46.23 15.43 -34.91
N ASP A 41 -45.17 15.99 -35.44
CA ASP A 41 -44.93 16.07 -36.89
C ASP A 41 -44.06 14.89 -37.34
N PHE A 42 -44.53 14.13 -38.32
CA PHE A 42 -43.83 12.97 -38.87
C PHE A 42 -43.21 13.25 -40.25
N SER A 43 -43.15 14.50 -40.72
CA SER A 43 -42.60 14.83 -42.05
C SER A 43 -41.10 14.52 -42.22
N GLY A 44 -40.40 14.22 -41.12
CA GLY A 44 -38.97 13.90 -41.06
C GLY A 44 -38.50 13.82 -39.60
N ILE A 45 -37.38 13.13 -39.35
CA ILE A 45 -36.82 12.97 -37.99
C ILE A 45 -36.62 14.32 -37.28
N GLU A 46 -36.16 15.34 -37.99
CA GLU A 46 -35.93 16.68 -37.44
C GLU A 46 -37.23 17.40 -37.06
N ALA A 47 -38.29 17.25 -37.87
CA ALA A 47 -39.62 17.81 -37.58
C ALA A 47 -40.23 17.12 -36.36
N LEU A 48 -40.09 15.80 -36.25
CA LEU A 48 -40.49 15.02 -35.08
C LEU A 48 -39.79 15.52 -33.82
N ARG A 49 -38.45 15.67 -33.87
CA ARG A 49 -37.66 16.21 -32.75
C ARG A 49 -38.14 17.60 -32.32
N GLN A 50 -38.32 18.54 -33.27
CA GLN A 50 -38.80 19.88 -32.98
C GLN A 50 -40.23 19.89 -32.42
N SER A 51 -41.11 19.00 -32.89
CA SER A 51 -42.47 18.86 -32.35
C SER A 51 -42.49 18.30 -30.92
N LEU A 52 -41.59 17.36 -30.59
CA LEU A 52 -41.42 16.81 -29.23
C LEU A 52 -40.83 17.84 -28.24
N GLU A 53 -39.97 18.74 -28.74
CA GLU A 53 -39.29 19.78 -27.95
C GLU A 53 -40.12 21.05 -27.72
N MET A 54 -41.19 21.27 -28.52
CA MET A 54 -42.05 22.45 -28.51
C MET A 54 -42.58 22.77 -27.09
N PRO A 55 -42.54 24.02 -26.60
CA PRO A 55 -43.02 24.37 -25.26
C PRO A 55 -44.55 24.51 -25.17
N SER A 56 -45.10 24.26 -23.99
CA SER A 56 -46.55 24.26 -23.69
C SER A 56 -47.27 25.61 -23.85
N GLY A 57 -46.53 26.72 -23.87
CA GLY A 57 -47.06 28.10 -23.77
C GLY A 57 -47.68 28.47 -22.41
N ASN A 58 -47.93 27.51 -21.51
CA ASN A 58 -48.65 27.70 -20.25
C ASN A 58 -47.67 27.72 -19.06
N ARG A 59 -47.72 28.77 -18.24
CA ARG A 59 -46.84 28.96 -17.06
C ARG A 59 -46.95 27.88 -15.98
N LEU A 60 -48.02 27.09 -15.96
CA LEU A 60 -48.20 25.97 -15.02
C LEU A 60 -47.69 24.62 -15.57
N LEU A 61 -47.37 24.55 -16.87
CA LEU A 61 -46.99 23.33 -17.57
C LEU A 61 -45.52 23.43 -18.04
N MET A 62 -44.59 22.87 -17.27
CA MET A 62 -43.18 22.83 -17.68
C MET A 62 -42.92 21.64 -18.61
N LYS A 63 -41.96 21.78 -19.54
CA LYS A 63 -41.51 20.66 -20.38
C LYS A 63 -40.94 19.57 -19.47
N ALA A 64 -41.38 18.33 -19.66
CA ALA A 64 -40.80 17.18 -18.97
C ALA A 64 -39.29 17.07 -19.25
N LEU A 65 -38.55 16.44 -18.33
CA LEU A 65 -37.17 16.03 -18.62
C LEU A 65 -37.16 15.03 -19.79
N PRO A 66 -36.06 14.94 -20.58
CA PRO A 66 -35.94 13.97 -21.66
C PRO A 66 -36.24 12.55 -21.18
N ALA A 67 -37.31 11.97 -21.72
CA ALA A 67 -37.69 10.59 -21.46
C ALA A 67 -36.84 9.63 -22.33
N SER A 68 -36.84 8.34 -21.99
CA SER A 68 -36.04 7.31 -22.66
C SER A 68 -36.27 7.23 -24.17
N ASP A 69 -37.49 7.54 -24.62
CA ASP A 69 -37.90 7.56 -26.02
C ASP A 69 -37.30 8.73 -26.83
N LEU A 70 -37.19 9.92 -26.23
CA LEU A 70 -36.50 11.07 -26.83
C LEU A 70 -34.98 10.84 -26.85
N VAL A 71 -34.42 10.28 -25.79
CA VAL A 71 -32.99 9.91 -25.73
C VAL A 71 -32.66 8.81 -26.75
N ALA A 72 -33.55 7.84 -26.96
CA ALA A 72 -33.45 6.85 -28.02
C ALA A 72 -33.48 7.51 -29.41
N LEU A 73 -34.48 8.36 -29.68
CA LEU A 73 -34.60 9.08 -30.96
C LEU A 73 -33.36 9.95 -31.23
N GLU A 74 -32.86 10.68 -30.24
CA GLU A 74 -31.61 11.46 -30.33
C GLU A 74 -30.37 10.60 -30.59
N THR A 75 -30.36 9.34 -30.14
CA THR A 75 -29.24 8.42 -30.34
C THR A 75 -29.31 7.81 -31.75
N LEU A 76 -30.47 7.29 -32.15
CA LEU A 76 -30.69 6.66 -33.46
C LEU A 76 -30.60 7.66 -34.62
N SER A 77 -31.05 8.90 -34.43
CA SER A 77 -30.97 9.96 -35.45
C SER A 77 -29.54 10.39 -35.83
N ARG A 78 -28.51 9.92 -35.10
CA ARG A 78 -27.09 10.18 -35.41
C ARG A 78 -26.49 9.17 -36.39
N ASP A 79 -27.14 8.02 -36.60
CA ASP A 79 -26.72 7.03 -37.58
C ASP A 79 -27.21 7.46 -38.98
N PRO A 80 -26.31 7.65 -39.97
CA PRO A 80 -26.70 7.98 -41.34
C PRO A 80 -27.66 6.96 -41.97
N GLY A 81 -27.50 5.66 -41.70
CA GLY A 81 -28.37 4.62 -42.25
C GLY A 81 -29.81 4.74 -41.75
N MET A 82 -30.01 5.29 -40.54
CA MET A 82 -31.33 5.60 -40.00
C MET A 82 -31.97 6.79 -40.73
N GLN A 83 -31.18 7.80 -41.09
CA GLN A 83 -31.64 8.96 -41.84
C GLN A 83 -32.06 8.59 -43.27
N ASP A 84 -31.24 7.80 -43.97
CA ASP A 84 -31.52 7.30 -45.31
C ASP A 84 -32.78 6.41 -45.35
N THR A 85 -32.99 5.57 -44.32
CA THR A 85 -34.16 4.69 -44.21
C THR A 85 -35.45 5.47 -43.90
N CYS A 86 -35.37 6.54 -43.11
CA CYS A 86 -36.53 7.33 -42.68
C CYS A 86 -36.97 8.40 -43.70
N ALA A 87 -36.92 8.07 -44.99
CA ALA A 87 -37.26 8.98 -46.09
C ALA A 87 -38.77 9.25 -46.26
N THR A 88 -39.65 8.52 -45.55
CA THR A 88 -41.11 8.68 -45.62
C THR A 88 -41.73 8.90 -44.23
N PRO A 89 -42.88 9.60 -44.12
CA PRO A 89 -43.53 9.84 -42.83
C PRO A 89 -43.93 8.58 -42.07
N ASP A 90 -44.23 7.49 -42.78
CA ASP A 90 -44.59 6.21 -42.16
C ASP A 90 -43.37 5.51 -41.55
N MET A 91 -42.18 5.64 -42.17
CA MET A 91 -40.92 5.17 -41.56
C MET A 91 -40.50 6.03 -40.37
N VAL A 92 -40.75 7.36 -40.41
CA VAL A 92 -40.53 8.25 -39.25
C VAL A 92 -41.49 7.90 -38.10
N ARG A 93 -42.75 7.53 -38.40
CA ARG A 93 -43.69 6.99 -37.41
C ARG A 93 -43.20 5.66 -36.85
N LEU A 94 -42.78 4.70 -37.68
CA LEU A 94 -42.25 3.42 -37.22
C LEU A 94 -41.02 3.60 -36.31
N LEU A 95 -40.08 4.48 -36.68
CA LEU A 95 -38.93 4.83 -35.84
C LEU A 95 -39.39 5.36 -34.47
N TRP A 96 -40.41 6.22 -34.44
CA TRP A 96 -40.97 6.74 -33.20
C TRP A 96 -41.67 5.67 -32.35
N ASP A 97 -42.48 4.81 -32.97
CA ASP A 97 -43.15 3.67 -32.33
C ASP A 97 -42.16 2.66 -31.72
N VAL A 98 -40.99 2.48 -32.35
CA VAL A 98 -39.86 1.70 -31.80
C VAL A 98 -39.14 2.47 -30.68
N CYS A 99 -38.89 3.78 -30.83
CA CYS A 99 -38.30 4.60 -29.75
C CYS A 99 -39.15 4.57 -28.46
N CYS A 100 -40.47 4.38 -28.58
CA CYS A 100 -41.39 4.25 -27.46
C CYS A 100 -41.27 2.95 -26.65
N ILE A 101 -40.45 1.96 -27.07
CA ILE A 101 -40.24 0.71 -26.32
C ILE A 101 -39.58 1.03 -24.96
N PRO A 102 -40.21 0.70 -23.81
CA PRO A 102 -39.68 1.03 -22.50
C PRO A 102 -38.41 0.24 -22.16
N ASP A 103 -37.36 0.94 -21.70
CA ASP A 103 -36.21 0.28 -21.06
C ASP A 103 -36.56 -0.10 -19.61
N TYR A 104 -37.15 -1.28 -19.44
CA TYR A 104 -37.37 -1.88 -18.12
C TYR A 104 -36.05 -2.23 -17.40
N ARG A 105 -34.97 -2.47 -18.15
CA ARG A 105 -33.66 -2.95 -17.66
C ARG A 105 -32.77 -1.83 -17.13
N LYS A 106 -33.02 -0.58 -17.53
CA LYS A 106 -32.24 0.62 -17.20
C LYS A 106 -30.76 0.47 -17.58
N ILE A 107 -30.53 0.00 -18.80
CA ILE A 107 -29.19 -0.18 -19.39
C ILE A 107 -28.62 1.13 -19.90
N SER A 108 -27.42 1.11 -20.49
CA SER A 108 -26.84 2.32 -21.09
C SER A 108 -27.70 2.78 -22.29
N PRO A 109 -27.84 4.09 -22.55
CA PRO A 109 -28.58 4.59 -23.70
C PRO A 109 -28.07 4.05 -25.04
N ALA A 110 -26.76 3.77 -25.16
CA ALA A 110 -26.18 3.12 -26.33
C ALA A 110 -26.67 1.67 -26.48
N SER A 111 -26.65 0.88 -25.40
CA SER A 111 -27.09 -0.52 -25.39
C SER A 111 -28.60 -0.68 -25.62
N HIS A 112 -29.42 0.29 -25.18
CA HIS A 112 -30.83 0.35 -25.58
C HIS A 112 -30.96 0.74 -27.06
N GLY A 113 -30.22 1.75 -27.51
CA GLY A 113 -30.15 2.15 -28.93
C GLY A 113 -29.80 1.00 -29.88
N GLU A 114 -28.83 0.15 -29.54
CA GLU A 114 -28.47 -1.05 -30.32
C GLU A 114 -29.65 -2.03 -30.47
N LEU A 115 -30.41 -2.27 -29.39
CA LEU A 115 -31.60 -3.11 -29.43
C LEU A 115 -32.70 -2.48 -30.31
N LEU A 116 -32.99 -1.19 -30.12
CA LEU A 116 -34.00 -0.47 -30.88
C LEU A 116 -33.65 -0.38 -32.37
N SER A 117 -32.37 -0.14 -32.70
CA SER A 117 -31.86 -0.13 -34.07
C SER A 117 -32.06 -1.48 -34.77
N ARG A 118 -31.83 -2.59 -34.04
CA ARG A 118 -32.07 -3.94 -34.57
C ARG A 118 -33.56 -4.24 -34.79
N VAL A 119 -34.43 -3.86 -33.86
CA VAL A 119 -35.89 -4.03 -33.99
C VAL A 119 -36.44 -3.21 -35.17
N PHE A 120 -36.05 -1.94 -35.28
CA PHE A 120 -36.42 -1.09 -36.42
C PHE A 120 -35.91 -1.67 -37.74
N SER A 121 -34.64 -2.10 -37.80
CA SER A 121 -34.04 -2.68 -39.01
C SER A 121 -34.86 -3.86 -39.54
N GLN A 122 -35.22 -4.83 -38.70
CA GLN A 122 -36.02 -6.00 -39.10
C GLN A 122 -37.41 -5.59 -39.60
N ILE A 123 -38.15 -4.77 -38.86
CA ILE A 123 -39.50 -4.34 -39.26
C ILE A 123 -39.46 -3.50 -40.55
N SER A 124 -38.41 -2.68 -40.76
CA SER A 124 -38.25 -1.85 -41.95
C SER A 124 -37.85 -2.61 -43.22
N GLN A 125 -37.24 -3.80 -43.09
CA GLN A 125 -36.73 -4.60 -44.21
C GLN A 125 -37.61 -5.81 -44.50
N ASP A 126 -37.92 -6.60 -43.47
CA ASP A 126 -38.66 -7.86 -43.55
C ASP A 126 -40.16 -7.69 -43.21
N GLY A 127 -40.55 -6.49 -42.74
CA GLY A 127 -41.92 -6.17 -42.31
C GLY A 127 -42.25 -6.61 -40.88
N LYS A 128 -41.46 -7.51 -40.28
CA LYS A 128 -41.65 -8.10 -38.95
C LYS A 128 -40.32 -8.40 -38.26
N ILE A 129 -40.39 -8.68 -36.96
CA ILE A 129 -39.28 -9.16 -36.14
C ILE A 129 -39.03 -10.64 -36.45
N ASP A 130 -37.75 -11.03 -36.59
CA ASP A 130 -37.37 -12.43 -36.82
C ASP A 130 -37.77 -13.33 -35.64
N THR A 131 -38.47 -14.41 -35.95
CA THR A 131 -39.03 -15.35 -34.97
C THR A 131 -37.94 -16.15 -34.24
N ASP A 132 -36.87 -16.56 -34.93
CA ASP A 132 -35.77 -17.31 -34.31
C ASP A 132 -34.94 -16.41 -33.38
N TRP A 133 -34.68 -15.16 -33.77
CA TRP A 133 -34.06 -14.17 -32.91
C TRP A 133 -34.91 -13.85 -31.68
N PHE A 134 -36.22 -13.62 -31.83
CA PHE A 134 -37.13 -13.33 -30.72
C PHE A 134 -37.19 -14.52 -29.72
N ALA A 135 -37.29 -15.75 -30.23
CA ALA A 135 -37.22 -16.97 -29.44
C ALA A 135 -35.91 -17.07 -28.63
N ALA A 136 -34.77 -16.73 -29.25
CA ALA A 136 -33.47 -16.73 -28.59
C ALA A 136 -33.38 -15.69 -27.46
N GLN A 137 -34.02 -14.53 -27.59
CA GLN A 137 -34.04 -13.50 -26.54
C GLN A 137 -34.87 -13.92 -25.32
N ILE A 138 -36.06 -14.49 -25.53
CA ILE A 138 -36.88 -15.06 -24.43
C ILE A 138 -36.13 -16.21 -23.75
N LYS A 139 -35.50 -17.11 -24.52
CA LYS A 139 -34.67 -18.19 -23.98
C LYS A 139 -33.48 -17.71 -23.15
N GLN A 140 -32.91 -16.54 -23.47
CA GLN A 140 -31.82 -15.94 -22.67
C GLN A 140 -32.32 -15.41 -21.32
N ALA A 141 -33.55 -14.89 -21.26
CA ALA A 141 -34.19 -14.41 -20.04
C ALA A 141 -34.71 -15.56 -19.15
N ASN A 142 -35.21 -16.64 -19.76
CA ASN A 142 -35.76 -17.82 -19.07
C ASN A 142 -34.68 -18.67 -18.37
N ARG A 143 -34.18 -18.17 -17.24
CA ARG A 143 -33.32 -18.88 -16.29
C ARG A 143 -33.74 -18.50 -14.87
N GLN A 144 -34.05 -19.50 -14.05
CA GLN A 144 -34.57 -19.30 -12.68
C GLN A 144 -33.47 -19.31 -11.60
N GLU A 145 -32.21 -19.60 -11.97
CA GLU A 145 -31.08 -19.72 -11.03
C GLU A 145 -30.39 -18.37 -10.77
N GLY A 146 -30.40 -17.88 -9.54
CA GLY A 146 -29.66 -16.66 -9.17
C GLY A 146 -30.01 -16.12 -7.79
N ASP A 147 -29.43 -14.97 -7.47
CA ASP A 147 -29.87 -14.14 -6.36
C ASP A 147 -31.04 -13.22 -6.77
N ILE A 148 -31.53 -12.44 -5.80
CA ILE A 148 -32.65 -11.50 -5.98
C ILE A 148 -32.37 -10.48 -7.08
N ASP A 149 -31.13 -10.03 -7.25
CA ASP A 149 -30.76 -8.99 -8.21
C ASP A 149 -30.65 -9.57 -9.63
N ALA A 150 -30.07 -10.77 -9.79
CA ALA A 150 -30.05 -11.52 -11.04
C ALA A 150 -31.45 -11.92 -11.51
N LEU A 151 -32.35 -12.30 -10.60
CA LEU A 151 -33.75 -12.57 -10.90
C LEU A 151 -34.50 -11.30 -11.30
N SER A 152 -34.35 -10.21 -10.54
CA SER A 152 -34.97 -8.91 -10.86
C SER A 152 -34.51 -8.37 -12.22
N ALA A 153 -33.24 -8.53 -12.57
CA ALA A 153 -32.69 -8.15 -13.88
C ALA A 153 -33.27 -8.99 -15.04
N ARG A 154 -33.60 -10.27 -14.81
CA ARG A 154 -34.27 -11.12 -15.81
C ARG A 154 -35.75 -10.81 -15.95
N ILE A 155 -36.45 -10.47 -14.86
CA ILE A 155 -37.83 -9.95 -14.92
C ILE A 155 -37.87 -8.64 -15.72
N ALA A 156 -36.90 -7.75 -15.50
CA ALA A 156 -36.75 -6.54 -16.32
C ALA A 156 -36.43 -6.85 -17.80
N GLN A 157 -35.66 -7.91 -18.08
CA GLN A 157 -35.40 -8.35 -19.46
C GLN A 157 -36.66 -8.92 -20.12
N ILE A 158 -37.39 -9.84 -19.49
CA ILE A 158 -38.58 -10.46 -20.10
C ILE A 158 -39.67 -9.43 -20.38
N ARG A 159 -39.91 -8.45 -19.49
CA ARG A 159 -40.88 -7.35 -19.70
C ARG A 159 -40.71 -6.57 -21.00
N THR A 160 -39.48 -6.47 -21.49
CA THR A 160 -39.20 -5.82 -22.78
C THR A 160 -39.78 -6.65 -23.94
N TRP A 161 -39.70 -7.98 -23.84
CA TRP A 161 -40.28 -8.94 -24.79
C TRP A 161 -41.79 -9.14 -24.58
N THR A 162 -42.29 -9.09 -23.34
CA THR A 162 -43.74 -9.05 -23.03
C THR A 162 -44.40 -7.80 -23.63
N TYR A 163 -43.73 -6.64 -23.59
CA TYR A 163 -44.21 -5.43 -24.27
C TYR A 163 -44.21 -5.58 -25.80
N LEU A 164 -43.17 -6.18 -26.36
CA LEU A 164 -43.06 -6.42 -27.81
C LEU A 164 -44.04 -7.49 -28.32
N SER A 165 -44.39 -8.51 -27.53
CA SER A 165 -45.35 -9.52 -27.97
C SER A 165 -46.78 -9.00 -28.07
N HIS A 166 -47.11 -7.88 -27.42
CA HIS A 166 -48.36 -7.14 -27.62
C HIS A 166 -48.37 -6.20 -28.85
N ARG A 167 -47.33 -6.20 -29.69
CA ARG A 167 -47.34 -5.58 -31.02
C ARG A 167 -47.74 -6.63 -32.06
N ASP A 168 -49.04 -6.85 -32.19
CA ASP A 168 -49.63 -7.82 -33.14
C ASP A 168 -49.20 -7.57 -34.61
N ASP A 169 -48.79 -6.34 -34.93
CA ASP A 169 -48.28 -5.92 -36.23
C ASP A 169 -46.80 -6.32 -36.49
N TRP A 170 -46.01 -6.62 -35.45
CA TRP A 170 -44.56 -6.83 -35.55
C TRP A 170 -44.11 -8.30 -35.51
N LEU A 171 -45.02 -9.26 -35.26
CA LEU A 171 -44.71 -10.68 -35.09
C LEU A 171 -45.66 -11.57 -35.93
N ASP A 172 -45.25 -12.81 -36.22
CA ASP A 172 -46.10 -13.76 -36.97
C ASP A 172 -47.08 -14.54 -36.09
N ASP A 173 -46.71 -14.83 -34.84
CA ASP A 173 -47.63 -15.39 -33.84
C ASP A 173 -47.51 -14.63 -32.52
N ALA A 174 -48.07 -13.41 -32.51
CA ALA A 174 -48.10 -12.55 -31.33
C ALA A 174 -48.79 -13.22 -30.13
N ALA A 175 -49.83 -14.03 -30.36
CA ALA A 175 -50.56 -14.73 -29.30
C ALA A 175 -49.70 -15.79 -28.60
N HIS A 176 -49.00 -16.64 -29.36
CA HIS A 176 -48.02 -17.59 -28.81
C HIS A 176 -46.89 -16.88 -28.05
N TRP A 177 -46.41 -15.75 -28.57
CA TRP A 177 -45.36 -14.98 -27.91
C TRP A 177 -45.82 -14.23 -26.65
N GLN A 178 -47.09 -13.82 -26.57
CA GLN A 178 -47.70 -13.26 -25.35
C GLN A 178 -47.78 -14.33 -24.25
N GLU A 179 -48.31 -15.52 -24.57
CA GLU A 179 -48.37 -16.64 -23.61
C GLU A 179 -46.97 -17.07 -23.16
N THR A 180 -46.03 -17.24 -24.10
CA THR A 180 -44.67 -17.68 -23.80
C THR A 180 -43.89 -16.66 -22.95
N ALA A 181 -44.05 -15.35 -23.20
CA ALA A 181 -43.43 -14.32 -22.38
C ALA A 181 -44.03 -14.26 -20.97
N LEU A 182 -45.36 -14.41 -20.85
CA LEU A 182 -46.06 -14.46 -19.56
C LEU A 182 -45.62 -15.65 -18.71
N GLN A 183 -45.57 -16.87 -19.28
CA GLN A 183 -45.10 -18.08 -18.58
C GLN A 183 -43.67 -17.91 -18.03
N VAL A 184 -42.80 -17.16 -18.72
CA VAL A 184 -41.44 -16.86 -18.26
C VAL A 184 -41.42 -15.77 -17.19
N GLU A 185 -42.26 -14.73 -17.30
CA GLU A 185 -42.34 -13.68 -16.27
C GLU A 185 -42.95 -14.21 -14.96
N ASP A 186 -43.98 -15.05 -15.02
CA ASP A 186 -44.58 -15.72 -13.86
C ASP A 186 -43.55 -16.62 -13.17
N ALA A 187 -42.87 -17.51 -13.90
CA ALA A 187 -41.90 -18.43 -13.33
C ALA A 187 -40.65 -17.72 -12.75
N LEU A 188 -40.23 -16.59 -13.31
CA LEU A 188 -39.20 -15.72 -12.72
C LEU A 188 -39.72 -14.99 -11.47
N SER A 189 -40.98 -14.59 -11.46
CA SER A 189 -41.63 -13.91 -10.33
C SER A 189 -41.84 -14.86 -9.15
N ASP A 190 -42.21 -16.12 -9.39
CA ASP A 190 -42.27 -17.17 -8.38
C ASP A 190 -40.88 -17.50 -7.80
N ALA A 191 -39.86 -17.63 -8.65
CA ALA A 191 -38.48 -17.81 -8.19
C ALA A 191 -37.98 -16.63 -7.34
N LEU A 192 -38.31 -15.40 -7.73
CA LEU A 192 -38.03 -14.20 -6.95
C LEU A 192 -38.83 -14.17 -5.64
N HIS A 193 -40.11 -14.58 -5.66
CA HIS A 193 -40.94 -14.67 -4.46
C HIS A 193 -40.42 -15.72 -3.49
N GLU A 194 -39.94 -16.87 -3.96
CA GLU A 194 -39.33 -17.90 -3.13
C GLU A 194 -37.98 -17.42 -2.55
N ALA A 195 -37.16 -16.72 -3.33
CA ALA A 195 -35.90 -16.13 -2.86
C ALA A 195 -36.13 -15.01 -1.81
N LEU A 196 -37.11 -14.13 -2.04
CA LEU A 196 -37.55 -13.14 -1.06
C LEU A 196 -38.12 -13.80 0.19
N THR A 197 -38.94 -14.84 0.03
CA THR A 197 -39.53 -15.60 1.15
C THR A 197 -38.45 -16.31 1.98
N LYS A 198 -37.45 -16.93 1.36
CA LYS A 198 -36.27 -17.47 2.04
C LYS A 198 -35.53 -16.38 2.83
N ARG A 199 -35.37 -15.18 2.26
CA ARG A 199 -34.73 -14.02 2.91
C ARG A 199 -35.58 -13.39 4.04
N PHE A 200 -36.90 -13.51 4.00
CA PHE A 200 -37.82 -13.03 5.05
C PHE A 200 -38.09 -14.07 6.15
N ILE A 201 -38.00 -15.37 5.84
CA ILE A 201 -38.16 -16.48 6.79
C ILE A 201 -36.86 -16.77 7.54
N ASP A 202 -35.68 -16.34 7.03
CA ASP A 202 -34.45 -16.38 7.82
C ASP A 202 -34.65 -15.60 9.13
N ARG A 203 -34.54 -16.32 10.25
CA ARG A 203 -35.14 -15.98 11.55
C ARG A 203 -34.54 -14.76 12.24
N ARG A 204 -33.46 -14.23 11.66
CA ARG A 204 -32.55 -13.22 12.20
C ARG A 204 -33.23 -11.89 12.52
N THR A 205 -33.86 -11.26 11.53
CA THR A 205 -34.37 -9.88 11.66
C THR A 205 -35.51 -9.77 12.67
N SER A 206 -36.42 -10.73 12.69
CA SER A 206 -37.62 -10.71 13.54
C SER A 206 -37.32 -10.91 15.03
N GLN A 207 -36.21 -11.56 15.39
CA GLN A 207 -35.79 -11.70 16.79
C GLN A 207 -35.00 -10.47 17.25
N LEU A 208 -34.11 -9.95 16.41
CA LEU A 208 -33.34 -8.72 16.65
C LEU A 208 -34.29 -7.53 16.92
N MET A 209 -35.27 -7.30 16.05
CA MET A 209 -36.23 -6.19 16.15
C MET A 209 -37.14 -6.25 17.38
N ARG A 210 -37.28 -7.43 18.02
CA ARG A 210 -38.02 -7.55 19.29
C ARG A 210 -37.17 -7.06 20.46
N LYS A 211 -35.92 -7.52 20.58
CA LYS A 211 -34.99 -7.12 21.65
C LYS A 211 -34.57 -5.65 21.56
N LEU A 212 -34.37 -5.14 20.35
CA LEU A 212 -33.97 -3.76 20.06
C LEU A 212 -34.96 -2.72 20.64
N ARG A 213 -36.22 -3.12 20.91
CA ARG A 213 -37.27 -2.28 21.50
C ARG A 213 -37.34 -2.37 23.04
N ASP A 214 -36.76 -3.39 23.65
CA ASP A 214 -36.89 -3.69 25.09
C ASP A 214 -35.79 -3.04 25.97
N ASN A 215 -34.85 -2.29 25.38
CA ASN A 215 -33.61 -1.81 26.04
C ASN A 215 -32.76 -2.93 26.68
N ALA A 216 -32.94 -4.18 26.23
CA ALA A 216 -32.00 -5.24 26.53
C ALA A 216 -30.61 -4.87 25.99
N SER A 217 -29.57 -5.14 26.77
CA SER A 217 -28.18 -4.95 26.34
C SER A 217 -27.89 -5.85 25.14
N MET A 218 -27.69 -5.26 23.96
CA MET A 218 -27.22 -5.99 22.78
C MET A 218 -25.86 -6.61 23.10
N GLU A 219 -25.81 -7.93 23.14
CA GLU A 219 -24.60 -8.69 23.37
C GLU A 219 -23.80 -8.71 22.07
N ALA A 220 -22.77 -7.86 22.01
CA ALA A 220 -21.74 -7.94 20.98
C ALA A 220 -20.59 -8.81 21.49
N GLU A 221 -20.17 -9.79 20.69
CA GLU A 221 -19.04 -10.66 20.95
C GLU A 221 -17.91 -10.31 19.97
N ILE A 222 -16.66 -10.38 20.45
CA ILE A 222 -15.46 -10.16 19.62
C ILE A 222 -14.70 -11.48 19.60
N LYS A 223 -14.71 -12.15 18.45
CA LYS A 223 -14.07 -13.45 18.26
C LYS A 223 -12.54 -13.32 18.28
N PRO A 224 -11.79 -14.40 18.60
CA PRO A 224 -10.33 -14.38 18.67
C PRO A 224 -9.61 -13.99 17.37
N ASP A 225 -10.27 -14.10 16.23
CA ASP A 225 -9.77 -13.69 14.91
C ASP A 225 -9.97 -12.20 14.60
N GLY A 226 -10.58 -11.45 15.52
CA GLY A 226 -10.93 -10.03 15.38
C GLY A 226 -12.32 -9.78 14.77
N ALA A 227 -13.09 -10.80 14.40
CA ALA A 227 -14.46 -10.61 13.92
C ALA A 227 -15.37 -10.09 15.04
N VAL A 228 -16.08 -8.99 14.76
CA VAL A 228 -17.04 -8.37 15.69
C VAL A 228 -18.44 -8.78 15.27
N GLU A 229 -19.16 -9.43 16.18
CA GLU A 229 -20.52 -9.90 15.93
C GLU A 229 -21.49 -9.29 16.94
N VAL A 230 -22.64 -8.80 16.48
CA VAL A 230 -23.73 -8.30 17.34
C VAL A 230 -24.88 -9.30 17.26
N GLU A 231 -25.20 -9.94 18.39
CA GLU A 231 -26.21 -11.00 18.48
C GLU A 231 -26.08 -12.09 17.37
N GLY A 232 -24.86 -12.54 17.06
CA GLY A 232 -24.59 -13.56 16.05
C GLY A 232 -24.62 -13.08 14.58
N HIS A 233 -24.42 -11.78 14.36
CA HIS A 233 -24.33 -11.16 13.02
C HIS A 233 -23.01 -10.41 12.90
N HIS A 234 -22.23 -10.71 11.86
CA HIS A 234 -20.97 -10.01 11.58
C HIS A 234 -21.23 -8.54 11.23
N VAL A 235 -20.56 -7.62 11.92
CA VAL A 235 -20.66 -6.16 11.69
C VAL A 235 -19.34 -5.58 11.16
N GLY A 236 -18.23 -6.29 11.32
CA GLY A 236 -16.92 -5.90 10.80
C GLY A 236 -15.77 -6.56 11.55
N LYS A 237 -14.55 -6.06 11.34
CA LYS A 237 -13.32 -6.59 11.92
C LYS A 237 -12.54 -5.54 12.71
N LEU A 238 -12.20 -5.89 13.96
CA LEU A 238 -11.25 -5.16 14.79
C LEU A 238 -9.83 -5.70 14.53
N ALA A 239 -8.90 -4.79 14.22
CA ALA A 239 -7.47 -5.08 14.09
C ALA A 239 -6.68 -4.01 14.85
N GLY A 240 -5.91 -4.43 15.86
CA GLY A 240 -5.21 -3.54 16.79
C GLY A 240 -6.20 -2.71 17.60
N PHE A 241 -6.28 -1.42 17.26
CA PHE A 241 -7.27 -0.47 17.78
C PHE A 241 -8.08 0.21 16.66
N ARG A 242 -8.13 -0.40 15.47
CA ARG A 242 -8.97 0.04 14.35
C ARG A 242 -10.09 -0.96 14.08
N PHE A 243 -11.32 -0.46 14.05
CA PHE A 243 -12.49 -1.23 13.63
C PHE A 243 -12.86 -0.87 12.19
N THR A 244 -12.84 -1.87 11.30
CA THR A 244 -13.31 -1.74 9.92
C THR A 244 -14.72 -2.35 9.85
N PRO A 245 -15.79 -1.54 9.71
CA PRO A 245 -17.13 -2.07 9.49
C PRO A 245 -17.21 -2.77 8.14
N ASP A 246 -18.05 -3.80 8.03
CA ASP A 246 -18.34 -4.44 6.75
C ASP A 246 -19.11 -3.50 5.81
N ALA A 247 -18.95 -3.68 4.51
CA ALA A 247 -19.49 -2.80 3.46
C ALA A 247 -21.01 -2.95 3.23
N THR A 248 -21.69 -3.79 4.02
CA THR A 248 -23.09 -4.23 3.85
C THR A 248 -24.13 -3.19 4.30
N GLY A 249 -23.99 -1.96 3.79
CA GLY A 249 -25.06 -0.97 3.68
C GLY A 249 -24.98 0.23 4.63
N GLN A 250 -25.32 1.42 4.13
CA GLN A 250 -25.49 2.65 4.94
C GLN A 250 -26.86 2.72 5.65
N SER A 251 -27.50 1.57 5.87
CA SER A 251 -28.87 1.46 6.35
C SER A 251 -29.02 1.94 7.81
N PRO A 252 -30.21 2.33 8.27
CA PRO A 252 -30.42 2.71 9.66
C PRO A 252 -30.13 1.56 10.63
N GLU A 253 -30.36 0.31 10.23
CA GLU A 253 -30.01 -0.90 10.98
C GLU A 253 -28.49 -1.04 11.13
N ALA A 254 -27.73 -0.86 10.05
CA ALA A 254 -26.26 -0.90 10.09
C ALA A 254 -25.70 0.22 10.98
N LYS A 255 -26.31 1.42 10.99
CA LYS A 255 -25.94 2.51 11.92
C LYS A 255 -26.21 2.14 13.38
N ALA A 256 -27.34 1.49 13.66
CA ALA A 256 -27.65 1.00 15.01
C ALA A 256 -26.68 -0.10 15.47
N ALA A 257 -26.37 -1.08 14.60
CA ALA A 257 -25.42 -2.15 14.87
C ALA A 257 -24.00 -1.61 15.13
N ASN A 258 -23.53 -0.65 14.33
CA ASN A 258 -22.25 0.02 14.54
C ASN A 258 -22.22 0.82 15.86
N ALA A 259 -23.31 1.50 16.23
CA ALA A 259 -23.41 2.21 17.50
C ALA A 259 -23.45 1.27 18.73
N ALA A 260 -24.02 0.07 18.59
CA ALA A 260 -23.96 -0.97 19.62
C ALA A 260 -22.54 -1.55 19.73
N ALA A 261 -21.93 -1.93 18.60
CA ALA A 261 -20.56 -2.43 18.54
C ALA A 261 -19.57 -1.44 19.17
N ALA A 262 -19.67 -0.14 18.86
CA ALA A 262 -18.78 0.90 19.40
C ALA A 262 -18.70 0.94 20.94
N ARG A 263 -19.79 0.59 21.65
CA ARG A 263 -19.83 0.55 23.12
C ARG A 263 -19.05 -0.63 23.69
N VAL A 264 -19.14 -1.80 23.06
CA VAL A 264 -18.39 -3.00 23.46
C VAL A 264 -16.93 -2.90 23.02
N LEU A 265 -16.68 -2.33 21.83
CA LEU A 265 -15.35 -2.04 21.32
C LEU A 265 -14.55 -1.17 22.28
N ALA A 266 -15.12 -0.12 22.87
CA ALA A 266 -14.44 0.67 23.88
C ALA A 266 -13.92 -0.18 25.07
N GLY A 267 -14.77 -1.06 25.61
CA GLY A 267 -14.39 -1.96 26.71
C GLY A 267 -13.36 -3.03 26.34
N GLU A 268 -13.36 -3.53 25.09
CA GLU A 268 -12.28 -4.43 24.62
C GLU A 268 -11.01 -3.66 24.23
N MET A 269 -11.11 -2.42 23.78
CA MET A 269 -9.96 -1.55 23.54
C MET A 269 -9.24 -1.21 24.84
N GLU A 270 -9.95 -0.98 25.95
CA GLU A 270 -9.32 -0.84 27.28
C GLU A 270 -8.61 -2.14 27.71
N LYS A 271 -9.22 -3.31 27.50
CA LYS A 271 -8.55 -4.61 27.80
C LYS A 271 -7.33 -4.83 26.90
N ARG A 272 -7.43 -4.55 25.59
CA ARG A 272 -6.31 -4.61 24.62
C ARG A 272 -5.21 -3.62 24.98
N ALA A 273 -5.55 -2.42 25.43
CA ALA A 273 -4.59 -1.41 25.91
C ALA A 273 -3.81 -1.90 27.13
N ASN A 274 -4.51 -2.46 28.13
CA ASN A 274 -3.87 -3.07 29.30
C ASN A 274 -2.99 -4.27 28.93
N ARG A 275 -3.45 -5.16 28.02
CA ARG A 275 -2.65 -6.28 27.50
C ARG A 275 -1.38 -5.80 26.80
N LEU A 276 -1.50 -4.84 25.88
CA LEU A 276 -0.36 -4.27 25.15
C LEU A 276 0.62 -3.54 26.09
N HIS A 277 0.12 -2.83 27.09
CA HIS A 277 0.96 -2.19 28.12
C HIS A 277 1.80 -3.22 28.89
N ALA A 278 1.22 -4.38 29.21
CA ALA A 278 1.88 -5.47 29.91
C ALA A 278 2.75 -6.39 29.02
N SER A 279 2.51 -6.44 27.70
CA SER A 279 3.26 -7.31 26.77
C SER A 279 4.77 -7.06 26.81
N PRO A 280 5.61 -8.12 26.72
CA PRO A 280 7.06 -7.99 26.60
C PRO A 280 7.46 -7.38 25.25
N ASN A 281 8.72 -6.93 25.12
CA ASN A 281 9.21 -6.30 23.88
C ASN A 281 9.26 -7.25 22.67
N THR A 282 9.14 -8.56 22.88
CA THR A 282 9.09 -9.62 21.85
C THR A 282 7.77 -9.71 21.10
N ASP A 283 6.67 -9.21 21.68
CA ASP A 283 5.33 -9.26 21.06
C ASP A 283 5.17 -8.23 19.92
N PHE A 284 6.16 -7.37 19.75
CA PHE A 284 6.14 -6.23 18.84
C PHE A 284 7.14 -6.41 17.70
N VAL A 285 6.67 -6.22 16.47
CA VAL A 285 7.49 -6.30 15.25
C VAL A 285 7.32 -5.04 14.43
N LEU A 286 8.43 -4.35 14.18
CA LEU A 286 8.50 -3.22 13.24
C LEU A 286 8.76 -3.78 11.84
N SER A 287 7.84 -3.52 10.92
CA SER A 287 7.96 -3.88 9.50
C SER A 287 8.73 -2.80 8.72
N SER A 288 9.30 -3.18 7.56
CA SER A 288 10.15 -2.32 6.74
C SER A 288 9.42 -1.18 6.00
N ASP A 289 8.08 -1.20 6.00
CA ASP A 289 7.19 -0.08 5.63
C ASP A 289 7.04 0.98 6.75
N GLY A 290 7.60 0.71 7.93
CA GLY A 290 7.43 1.52 9.14
C GLY A 290 6.16 1.19 9.94
N MET A 291 5.41 0.14 9.61
CA MET A 291 4.27 -0.32 10.40
C MET A 291 4.76 -1.08 11.64
N LEU A 292 4.30 -0.67 12.83
CA LEU A 292 4.50 -1.42 14.07
C LEU A 292 3.30 -2.32 14.34
N ARG A 293 3.57 -3.61 14.48
CA ARG A 293 2.59 -4.66 14.78
C ARG A 293 2.77 -5.18 16.20
N TRP A 294 1.67 -5.48 16.87
CA TRP A 294 1.62 -6.17 18.16
C TRP A 294 0.84 -7.48 17.96
N GLN A 295 1.46 -8.62 18.24
CA GLN A 295 0.89 -9.96 18.01
C GLN A 295 0.35 -10.15 16.57
N GLY A 296 0.98 -9.49 15.59
CA GLY A 296 0.62 -9.50 14.16
C GLY A 296 -0.31 -8.35 13.71
N GLU A 297 -1.16 -7.85 14.61
CA GLU A 297 -2.10 -6.75 14.33
C GLU A 297 -1.39 -5.38 14.28
N PRO A 298 -1.71 -4.48 13.34
CA PRO A 298 -1.10 -3.15 13.26
C PRO A 298 -1.60 -2.23 14.39
N VAL A 299 -0.67 -1.59 15.11
CA VAL A 299 -0.97 -0.70 16.25
C VAL A 299 -0.33 0.69 16.15
N GLY A 300 0.62 0.90 15.25
CA GLY A 300 1.25 2.21 15.05
C GLY A 300 2.02 2.32 13.74
N ARG A 301 2.33 3.55 13.30
CA ARG A 301 3.27 3.81 12.21
C ARG A 301 4.43 4.67 12.73
N LEU A 302 5.64 4.31 12.34
CA LEU A 302 6.86 5.06 12.64
C LEU A 302 6.84 6.41 11.90
N VAL A 303 7.10 7.51 12.62
CA VAL A 303 7.16 8.86 12.07
C VAL A 303 8.41 9.60 12.55
N ALA A 304 8.81 10.64 11.82
CA ALA A 304 9.99 11.43 12.15
C ALA A 304 9.86 12.08 13.54
N GLY A 305 10.91 11.95 14.35
CA GLY A 305 11.02 12.59 15.66
C GLY A 305 11.85 13.87 15.62
N GLU A 306 12.44 14.24 16.75
CA GLU A 306 13.34 15.40 16.87
C GLU A 306 14.68 15.15 16.18
N ASP A 307 15.16 13.91 16.23
CA ASP A 307 16.25 13.39 15.40
C ASP A 307 15.90 11.98 14.89
N TYR A 308 16.85 11.29 14.25
CA TYR A 308 16.63 9.95 13.68
C TYR A 308 16.86 8.79 14.68
N LEU A 309 17.52 9.03 15.82
CA LEU A 309 17.70 8.07 16.91
C LEU A 309 16.52 8.09 17.90
N HIS A 310 15.78 9.20 17.94
CA HIS A 310 14.57 9.41 18.74
C HIS A 310 13.31 9.55 17.85
N PRO A 311 12.98 8.53 17.00
CA PRO A 311 11.74 8.53 16.23
C PRO A 311 10.52 8.42 17.16
N ARG A 312 9.33 8.73 16.64
CA ARG A 312 8.06 8.65 17.38
C ARG A 312 7.10 7.67 16.70
N ILE A 313 6.11 7.17 17.42
CA ILE A 313 5.06 6.31 16.84
C ILE A 313 3.72 7.04 16.81
N LEU A 314 3.16 7.16 15.60
CA LEU A 314 1.77 7.53 15.40
C LEU A 314 0.88 6.32 15.71
N LEU A 315 0.24 6.32 16.89
CA LEU A 315 -0.74 5.31 17.30
C LEU A 315 -1.88 5.19 16.28
N LEU A 316 -2.10 3.98 15.78
CA LEU A 316 -3.21 3.65 14.88
C LEU A 316 -4.39 3.14 15.70
N ALA A 317 -5.22 4.08 16.15
CA ALA A 317 -6.45 3.82 16.90
C ALA A 317 -7.58 4.72 16.44
N ASP A 318 -8.81 4.20 16.51
CA ASP A 318 -10.03 4.94 16.21
C ASP A 318 -10.58 5.64 17.47
N GLU A 319 -11.67 6.42 17.30
CA GLU A 319 -12.18 7.37 18.31
C GLU A 319 -12.56 6.74 19.66
N GLN A 320 -12.88 5.44 19.70
CA GLN A 320 -13.30 4.75 20.92
C GLN A 320 -12.15 4.52 21.92
N LEU A 321 -10.87 4.56 21.49
CA LEU A 321 -9.73 4.51 22.41
C LEU A 321 -9.41 5.93 22.93
N THR A 322 -9.94 6.25 24.11
CA THR A 322 -9.84 7.58 24.73
C THR A 322 -9.07 7.58 26.05
N GLY A 323 -8.71 8.79 26.53
CA GLY A 323 -8.23 9.02 27.89
C GLY A 323 -7.00 8.19 28.29
N PRO A 324 -6.90 7.77 29.57
CA PRO A 324 -5.71 7.10 30.10
C PRO A 324 -5.30 5.83 29.34
N ALA A 325 -6.25 5.07 28.78
CA ALA A 325 -5.95 3.86 28.01
C ALA A 325 -5.17 4.18 26.72
N ARG A 326 -5.53 5.28 26.03
CA ARG A 326 -4.80 5.78 24.86
C ARG A 326 -3.38 6.19 25.23
N ASP A 327 -3.22 6.94 26.32
CA ASP A 327 -1.92 7.44 26.79
C ASP A 327 -1.01 6.29 27.24
N GLN A 328 -1.55 5.27 27.91
CA GLN A 328 -0.83 4.05 28.29
C GLN A 328 -0.29 3.26 27.09
N VAL A 329 -1.05 3.19 25.99
CA VAL A 329 -0.59 2.57 24.74
C VAL A 329 0.49 3.43 24.09
N ALA A 330 0.25 4.73 23.89
CA ALA A 330 1.22 5.64 23.28
C ALA A 330 2.58 5.60 24.01
N GLN A 331 2.57 5.75 25.34
CA GLN A 331 3.79 5.66 26.15
C GLN A 331 4.47 4.29 26.11
N ARG A 332 3.71 3.20 25.92
CA ARG A 332 4.27 1.84 25.78
C ARG A 332 4.95 1.65 24.43
N LEU A 333 4.38 2.19 23.35
CA LEU A 333 4.91 2.16 21.99
C LEU A 333 6.17 3.04 21.88
N ASP A 334 6.13 4.28 22.37
CA ASP A 334 7.31 5.18 22.39
C ASP A 334 8.45 4.58 23.23
N ARG A 335 8.15 3.97 24.39
CA ARG A 335 9.15 3.22 25.19
C ARG A 335 9.70 2.01 24.44
N TRP A 336 8.89 1.34 23.62
CA TRP A 336 9.35 0.21 22.81
C TRP A 336 10.34 0.65 21.73
N ILE A 337 10.00 1.67 20.93
CA ILE A 337 10.90 2.11 19.85
C ILE A 337 12.19 2.72 20.38
N ALA A 338 12.13 3.49 21.47
CA ALA A 338 13.33 4.00 22.15
C ALA A 338 14.23 2.86 22.63
N ASN A 339 13.67 1.77 23.19
CA ASN A 339 14.44 0.60 23.59
C ASN A 339 14.99 -0.18 22.38
N HIS A 340 14.18 -0.36 21.32
CA HIS A 340 14.58 -1.05 20.09
C HIS A 340 15.75 -0.32 19.40
N ALA A 341 15.64 1.00 19.20
CA ALA A 341 16.71 1.83 18.67
C ALA A 341 17.96 1.82 19.57
N SER A 342 17.79 1.91 20.90
CA SER A 342 18.91 1.84 21.86
C SER A 342 19.63 0.49 21.87
N ASN A 343 18.95 -0.61 21.58
CA ASN A 343 19.55 -1.94 21.51
C ASN A 343 20.24 -2.19 20.16
N VAL A 344 19.55 -1.87 19.04
CA VAL A 344 20.00 -2.17 17.68
C VAL A 344 21.06 -1.18 17.21
N LEU A 345 20.91 0.11 17.53
CA LEU A 345 21.83 1.19 17.18
C LEU A 345 22.68 1.65 18.37
N LYS A 346 22.85 0.77 19.37
CA LYS A 346 23.57 1.02 20.62
C LYS A 346 24.83 1.91 20.49
N PRO A 347 25.76 1.65 19.54
CA PRO A 347 26.97 2.47 19.42
C PRO A 347 26.72 3.94 19.03
N LEU A 348 25.61 4.27 18.36
CA LEU A 348 25.28 5.66 18.01
C LEU A 348 24.59 6.37 19.18
N VAL A 349 23.71 5.66 19.90
CA VAL A 349 23.00 6.20 21.06
C VAL A 349 23.98 6.47 22.22
N GLU A 350 24.87 5.52 22.52
CA GLU A 350 25.93 5.71 23.53
C GLU A 350 26.91 6.82 23.12
N MET A 351 27.33 6.89 21.84
CA MET A 351 28.25 7.92 21.35
C MET A 351 27.63 9.32 21.32
N SER A 352 26.32 9.44 21.07
CA SER A 352 25.58 10.71 21.13
C SER A 352 25.44 11.21 22.57
N GLY A 353 25.24 10.30 23.52
CA GLY A 353 25.11 10.60 24.95
C GLY A 353 26.43 10.77 25.74
N ASP A 354 27.58 10.31 25.21
CA ASP A 354 28.85 10.28 25.95
C ASP A 354 29.45 11.68 26.19
N GLN A 355 29.25 12.19 27.40
CA GLN A 355 29.80 13.47 27.87
C GLN A 355 31.33 13.41 28.08
N THR A 356 31.97 12.23 28.09
CA THR A 356 33.44 12.09 28.16
C THR A 356 34.13 12.35 26.82
N LEU A 357 33.38 12.49 25.73
CA LEU A 357 33.90 12.95 24.45
C LEU A 357 33.91 14.47 24.42
N GLU A 358 35.11 15.05 24.48
CA GLU A 358 35.33 16.50 24.44
C GLU A 358 35.93 16.98 23.11
N GLY A 359 35.82 18.28 22.87
CA GLY A 359 36.48 18.99 21.76
C GLY A 359 36.34 18.29 20.41
N LEU A 360 37.48 17.96 19.80
CA LEU A 360 37.52 17.40 18.45
C LEU A 360 37.03 15.93 18.38
N ALA A 361 37.14 15.14 19.46
CA ALA A 361 36.50 13.82 19.50
C ALA A 361 34.98 13.93 19.45
N ARG A 362 34.40 14.89 20.19
CA ARG A 362 32.96 15.19 20.15
C ARG A 362 32.50 15.64 18.77
N GLY A 363 33.29 16.48 18.10
CA GLY A 363 33.01 16.91 16.72
C GLY A 363 32.98 15.75 15.72
N VAL A 364 33.94 14.81 15.80
CA VAL A 364 33.96 13.63 14.93
C VAL A 364 32.85 12.63 15.29
N ALA A 365 32.55 12.44 16.59
CA ALA A 365 31.40 11.66 17.04
C ALA A 365 30.07 12.19 16.48
N PHE A 366 29.82 13.50 16.65
CA PHE A 366 28.61 14.15 16.15
C PHE A 366 28.43 13.97 14.64
N ARG A 367 29.48 14.26 13.85
CA ARG A 367 29.42 14.05 12.38
C ARG A 367 29.19 12.58 12.03
N LEU A 368 29.78 11.64 12.77
CA LEU A 368 29.62 10.19 12.52
C LEU A 368 28.20 9.72 12.84
N VAL A 369 27.56 10.28 13.87
CA VAL A 369 26.12 10.11 14.15
C VAL A 369 25.27 10.69 13.03
N GLU A 370 25.46 11.96 12.65
CA GLU A 370 24.74 12.58 11.51
C GLU A 370 24.86 11.77 10.21
N SER A 371 26.01 11.13 9.99
CA SER A 371 26.32 10.33 8.80
C SER A 371 25.90 8.85 8.93
N TYR A 372 24.98 8.51 9.85
CA TYR A 372 24.45 7.15 10.05
C TYR A 372 25.55 6.09 10.34
N GLY A 373 26.62 6.50 11.02
CA GLY A 373 27.68 5.61 11.49
C GLY A 373 28.80 5.28 10.49
N ASN A 374 28.84 5.93 9.32
CA ASN A 374 30.00 5.87 8.42
C ASN A 374 30.29 7.20 7.69
N ILE A 375 31.58 7.54 7.49
CA ILE A 375 32.07 8.73 6.79
C ILE A 375 33.30 8.36 5.95
N GLN A 376 33.45 8.90 4.72
CA GLN A 376 34.70 8.72 3.98
C GLN A 376 35.84 9.53 4.62
N ARG A 377 36.96 8.88 4.93
CA ARG A 377 38.08 9.49 5.69
C ARG A 377 38.67 10.75 5.03
N ARG A 378 38.49 10.92 3.72
CA ARG A 378 38.91 12.12 2.98
C ARG A 378 38.13 13.38 3.38
N ASP A 379 36.85 13.24 3.73
CA ASP A 379 35.92 14.35 3.94
C ASP A 379 36.12 15.01 5.33
N ILE A 380 36.76 14.28 6.25
CA ILE A 380 37.13 14.71 7.61
C ILE A 380 38.65 14.61 7.87
N ALA A 381 39.46 14.61 6.81
CA ALA A 381 40.88 14.28 6.90
C ALA A 381 41.69 15.17 7.87
N ALA A 382 41.38 16.46 7.96
CA ALA A 382 42.04 17.40 8.86
C ALA A 382 41.71 17.11 10.34
N ASP A 383 40.44 16.83 10.64
CA ASP A 383 39.97 16.45 11.99
C ASP A 383 40.74 15.20 12.46
N ILE A 384 40.80 14.18 11.60
CA ILE A 384 41.46 12.90 11.89
C ILE A 384 42.98 13.04 12.05
N GLN A 385 43.61 13.98 11.37
CA GLN A 385 45.04 14.30 11.57
C GLN A 385 45.31 14.91 12.95
N ASN A 386 44.42 15.78 13.44
CA ASN A 386 44.56 16.48 14.72
C ASN A 386 44.07 15.67 15.94
N LEU A 387 43.39 14.54 15.71
CA LEU A 387 42.89 13.64 16.76
C LEU A 387 44.04 12.93 17.50
N SER A 388 44.24 13.25 18.79
CA SER A 388 45.21 12.57 19.67
C SER A 388 44.87 11.09 19.90
N GLN A 389 45.81 10.30 20.44
CA GLN A 389 45.57 8.88 20.67
C GLN A 389 44.47 8.61 21.71
N ASP A 390 44.35 9.44 22.75
CA ASP A 390 43.31 9.31 23.79
C ASP A 390 41.92 9.67 23.24
N MET A 391 41.85 10.73 22.42
CA MET A 391 40.64 11.10 21.68
C MET A 391 40.21 9.99 20.71
N ARG A 392 41.16 9.29 20.08
CA ARG A 392 40.89 8.09 19.27
C ARG A 392 40.49 6.89 20.13
N ALA A 393 41.04 6.75 21.35
CA ALA A 393 40.66 5.69 22.29
C ALA A 393 39.20 5.88 22.77
N GLY A 394 38.78 7.12 23.04
CA GLY A 394 37.39 7.47 23.33
C GLY A 394 36.43 7.00 22.23
N LEU A 395 36.72 7.33 20.96
CA LEU A 395 35.91 6.86 19.83
C LEU A 395 35.97 5.34 19.63
N ARG A 396 37.11 4.68 19.90
CA ARG A 396 37.23 3.21 19.88
C ARG A 396 36.38 2.51 20.96
N ARG A 397 36.11 3.14 22.12
CA ARG A 397 35.18 2.59 23.13
C ARG A 397 33.79 2.36 22.53
N HIS A 398 33.34 3.27 21.66
CA HIS A 398 32.08 3.17 20.89
C HIS A 398 32.20 2.34 19.60
N GLY A 399 33.23 1.48 19.48
CA GLY A 399 33.42 0.58 18.35
C GLY A 399 33.86 1.24 17.03
N VAL A 400 34.21 2.52 17.02
CA VAL A 400 34.64 3.23 15.80
C VAL A 400 35.98 2.69 15.28
N ARG A 401 36.00 2.24 14.02
CA ARG A 401 37.22 1.87 13.29
C ARG A 401 37.71 3.00 12.39
N PHE A 402 39.01 3.25 12.46
CA PHE A 402 39.71 4.26 11.66
C PHE A 402 40.35 3.64 10.41
N GLY A 403 39.53 3.28 9.42
CA GLY A 403 39.98 2.71 8.15
C GLY A 403 40.83 3.68 7.31
N ALA A 404 41.40 3.21 6.21
CA ALA A 404 42.14 3.99 5.24
C ALA A 404 41.24 4.87 4.36
N TYR A 405 40.09 4.35 3.94
CA TYR A 405 39.15 5.02 3.04
C TYR A 405 37.91 5.56 3.77
N THR A 406 37.51 4.91 4.86
CA THR A 406 36.26 5.14 5.58
C THR A 406 36.46 5.03 7.10
N ILE A 407 35.73 5.83 7.86
CA ILE A 407 35.66 5.76 9.33
C ILE A 407 34.22 5.38 9.68
N PHE A 408 34.06 4.29 10.43
CA PHE A 408 32.78 3.60 10.54
C PHE A 408 32.68 2.76 11.81
N VAL A 409 31.45 2.41 12.20
CA VAL A 409 31.19 1.42 13.26
C VAL A 409 30.82 0.08 12.62
N PRO A 410 31.65 -0.99 12.71
CA PRO A 410 31.40 -2.26 12.02
C PRO A 410 30.10 -2.97 12.46
N ALA A 411 29.65 -2.74 13.69
CA ALA A 411 28.41 -3.34 14.21
C ALA A 411 27.18 -2.88 13.43
N LEU A 412 27.21 -1.67 12.84
CA LEU A 412 26.11 -1.09 12.08
C LEU A 412 26.03 -1.61 10.63
N LEU A 413 27.10 -2.26 10.13
CA LEU A 413 27.12 -2.89 8.80
C LEU A 413 26.48 -4.30 8.79
N LYS A 414 25.83 -4.69 9.90
CA LYS A 414 25.03 -5.92 9.99
C LYS A 414 23.61 -5.65 9.45
N PRO A 415 22.89 -6.67 8.94
CA PRO A 415 21.57 -6.47 8.33
C PRO A 415 20.56 -5.70 9.19
N ALA A 416 20.28 -6.13 10.44
CA ALA A 416 19.25 -5.49 11.26
C ALA A 416 19.55 -4.00 11.63
N PRO A 417 20.79 -3.64 12.05
CA PRO A 417 21.17 -2.24 12.19
C PRO A 417 21.09 -1.42 10.90
N ALA A 418 21.51 -1.98 9.75
CA ALA A 418 21.44 -1.30 8.47
C ALA A 418 19.99 -1.09 8.00
N GLU A 419 19.13 -2.09 8.16
CA GLU A 419 17.69 -2.02 7.90
C GLU A 419 17.03 -0.93 8.73
N LEU A 420 17.30 -0.89 10.04
CA LEU A 420 16.74 0.15 10.92
C LEU A 420 17.29 1.54 10.59
N LEU A 421 18.58 1.70 10.30
CA LEU A 421 19.14 2.99 9.85
C LEU A 421 18.53 3.46 8.54
N CYS A 422 18.33 2.56 7.58
CA CYS A 422 17.74 2.85 6.29
C CYS A 422 16.25 3.21 6.42
N LEU A 423 15.50 2.53 7.28
CA LEU A 423 14.12 2.88 7.64
C LEU A 423 14.03 4.25 8.32
N LEU A 424 14.91 4.55 9.29
CA LEU A 424 14.91 5.84 10.01
C LEU A 424 15.34 7.00 9.10
N TRP A 425 16.26 6.77 8.17
CA TRP A 425 16.57 7.71 7.10
C TRP A 425 15.37 7.93 6.17
N ALA A 426 14.71 6.86 5.72
CA ALA A 426 13.55 6.92 4.84
C ALA A 426 12.40 7.70 5.49
N VAL A 427 12.09 7.43 6.75
CA VAL A 427 11.08 8.16 7.53
C VAL A 427 11.45 9.63 7.75
N LYS A 428 12.73 9.95 8.01
CA LYS A 428 13.19 11.34 8.21
C LYS A 428 13.16 12.19 6.94
N ASN A 429 13.34 11.58 5.76
CA ASN A 429 13.47 12.28 4.48
C ASN A 429 12.23 12.16 3.57
N ASP A 430 11.14 11.58 4.06
CA ASP A 430 9.91 11.26 3.30
C ASP A 430 10.18 10.38 2.06
N LYS A 431 11.01 9.33 2.27
CA LYS A 431 11.52 8.40 1.26
C LYS A 431 11.19 6.94 1.59
N LEU A 432 10.01 6.66 2.14
CA LEU A 432 9.59 5.26 2.42
C LEU A 432 9.43 4.44 1.13
N ASP A 433 8.90 5.06 0.08
CA ASP A 433 8.46 4.40 -1.16
C ASP A 433 9.50 4.49 -2.31
N VAL A 434 10.75 4.83 -2.01
CA VAL A 434 11.83 4.91 -3.04
C VAL A 434 12.36 3.52 -3.42
N PRO A 435 12.71 3.29 -4.70
CA PRO A 435 13.28 2.03 -5.16
C PRO A 435 14.69 1.78 -4.59
N GLY A 436 15.10 0.52 -4.59
CA GLY A 436 16.42 0.08 -4.11
C GLY A 436 16.50 -0.19 -2.60
N ARG A 437 15.52 0.26 -1.82
CA ARG A 437 15.54 0.13 -0.35
C ARG A 437 15.44 -1.33 0.10
N ALA A 438 14.59 -2.15 -0.51
CA ALA A 438 14.46 -3.56 -0.17
C ALA A 438 15.58 -4.40 -0.83
N GLU A 439 15.96 -4.02 -2.04
CA GLU A 439 16.89 -4.70 -2.93
C GLU A 439 18.33 -4.65 -2.37
N VAL A 440 18.79 -3.47 -1.94
CA VAL A 440 20.11 -3.30 -1.31
C VAL A 440 20.16 -3.98 0.06
N LEU A 441 19.06 -3.98 0.83
CA LEU A 441 18.96 -4.71 2.10
C LEU A 441 18.96 -6.23 1.88
N GLN A 442 18.32 -6.74 0.83
CA GLN A 442 18.37 -8.17 0.46
C GLN A 442 19.77 -8.59 -0.01
N VAL A 443 20.45 -7.73 -0.77
CA VAL A 443 21.88 -7.92 -1.14
C VAL A 443 22.76 -7.98 0.12
N LEU A 444 22.55 -7.10 1.11
CA LEU A 444 23.26 -7.12 2.39
C LEU A 444 22.96 -8.39 3.20
N ALA A 445 21.68 -8.78 3.30
CA ALA A 445 21.23 -9.96 4.03
C ALA A 445 21.76 -11.26 3.43
N SER A 446 21.88 -11.34 2.10
CA SER A 446 22.54 -12.46 1.39
C SER A 446 24.07 -12.47 1.51
N GLY A 447 24.65 -11.55 2.28
CA GLY A 447 26.09 -11.53 2.62
C GLY A 447 27.02 -11.06 1.51
N ARG A 448 26.50 -10.60 0.37
CA ARG A 448 27.31 -10.25 -0.82
C ARG A 448 28.31 -9.12 -0.53
N THR A 449 29.58 -9.39 -0.81
CA THR A 449 30.71 -8.46 -0.67
C THR A 449 30.60 -7.24 -1.59
N SER A 450 30.06 -7.45 -2.78
CA SER A 450 29.83 -6.42 -3.80
C SER A 450 28.53 -6.68 -4.58
N THR A 451 28.05 -5.67 -5.28
CA THR A 451 26.93 -5.72 -6.23
C THR A 451 27.14 -4.70 -7.35
N VAL A 452 26.34 -4.80 -8.42
CA VAL A 452 26.23 -3.73 -9.42
C VAL A 452 25.60 -2.48 -8.78
N HIS A 453 26.09 -1.30 -9.14
CA HIS A 453 25.44 -0.02 -8.79
C HIS A 453 24.31 0.25 -9.78
N ASP A 454 23.09 0.35 -9.28
CA ASP A 454 21.93 0.79 -10.05
C ASP A 454 21.75 2.30 -9.86
N ALA A 455 21.84 3.05 -10.95
CA ALA A 455 21.75 4.51 -10.95
C ALA A 455 20.29 5.04 -10.84
N SER A 456 19.29 4.17 -10.76
CA SER A 456 17.91 4.53 -10.42
C SER A 456 17.65 4.57 -8.91
N PHE A 457 18.54 3.97 -8.10
CA PHE A 457 18.46 3.99 -6.64
C PHE A 457 19.18 5.21 -6.08
N ASP A 458 18.80 5.63 -4.86
CA ASP A 458 19.50 6.70 -4.16
C ASP A 458 20.85 6.19 -3.61
N ASP A 459 21.97 6.80 -4.03
CA ASP A 459 23.33 6.50 -3.57
C ASP A 459 23.46 6.44 -2.03
N GLU A 460 22.62 7.20 -1.32
CA GLU A 460 22.59 7.25 0.15
C GLU A 460 22.07 5.94 0.76
N ILE A 461 21.20 5.19 0.07
CA ILE A 461 20.75 3.85 0.49
C ILE A 461 21.93 2.89 0.51
N TYR A 462 22.74 2.86 -0.56
CA TYR A 462 23.98 2.07 -0.59
C TYR A 462 24.91 2.48 0.56
N ARG A 463 25.09 3.78 0.78
CA ARG A 463 25.97 4.31 1.83
C ARG A 463 25.52 3.91 3.24
N ILE A 464 24.23 3.97 3.54
CA ILE A 464 23.66 3.59 4.85
C ILE A 464 23.72 2.08 5.05
N CYS A 465 23.42 1.29 4.01
CA CYS A 465 23.55 -0.17 4.01
C CYS A 465 25.01 -0.67 4.01
N GLY A 466 25.99 0.22 4.14
CA GLY A 466 27.40 -0.15 4.31
C GLY A 466 28.19 -0.40 3.03
N TYR A 467 27.63 -0.06 1.87
CA TYR A 467 28.28 -0.14 0.57
C TYR A 467 28.88 1.22 0.17
N ARG A 468 29.90 1.18 -0.67
CA ARG A 468 30.51 2.34 -1.31
C ARG A 468 30.55 2.12 -2.81
N ILE A 469 29.97 3.07 -3.55
CA ILE A 469 29.92 3.08 -5.00
C ILE A 469 31.30 3.48 -5.55
N LEU A 470 31.78 2.71 -6.52
CA LEU A 470 33.11 2.79 -7.14
C LEU A 470 32.99 2.52 -8.65
N GLY A 471 32.39 3.47 -9.38
CA GLY A 471 31.94 3.22 -10.75
C GLY A 471 30.70 2.32 -10.75
N ALA A 472 30.60 1.41 -11.73
CA ALA A 472 29.45 0.50 -11.90
C ALA A 472 29.28 -0.58 -10.81
N LYS A 473 30.05 -0.52 -9.71
CA LYS A 473 30.04 -1.51 -8.62
C LYS A 473 29.91 -0.80 -7.28
N ALA A 474 29.05 -1.33 -6.41
CA ALA A 474 28.96 -0.96 -5.01
C ALA A 474 29.60 -2.07 -4.16
N VAL A 475 30.59 -1.73 -3.33
CA VAL A 475 31.37 -2.69 -2.54
C VAL A 475 31.29 -2.36 -1.06
N ARG A 476 31.11 -3.37 -0.20
CA ARG A 476 31.02 -3.19 1.25
C ARG A 476 32.26 -2.55 1.87
N ILE A 477 32.04 -1.63 2.80
CA ILE A 477 33.09 -0.86 3.49
C ILE A 477 34.09 -1.77 4.23
N ASP A 478 33.62 -2.82 4.91
CA ASP A 478 34.50 -3.76 5.62
C ASP A 478 35.38 -4.61 4.69
N ILE A 479 34.96 -4.79 3.43
CA ILE A 479 35.73 -5.46 2.39
C ILE A 479 36.80 -4.53 1.82
N LEU A 480 36.44 -3.27 1.53
CA LEU A 480 37.37 -2.26 1.05
C LEU A 480 38.46 -1.93 2.08
N GLU A 481 38.16 -2.00 3.36
CA GLU A 481 39.17 -1.81 4.41
C GLU A 481 40.07 -3.04 4.59
N ARG A 482 39.55 -4.27 4.47
CA ARG A 482 40.40 -5.47 4.39
C ARG A 482 41.32 -5.42 3.17
N LEU A 483 40.83 -4.99 2.01
CA LEU A 483 41.65 -4.75 0.83
C LEU A 483 42.74 -3.70 1.08
N ALA A 484 42.41 -2.62 1.82
CA ALA A 484 43.40 -1.61 2.22
C ALA A 484 44.47 -2.18 3.18
N ASP A 485 44.13 -3.15 4.01
CA ASP A 485 45.06 -3.85 4.91
C ASP A 485 46.01 -4.81 4.16
N PHE A 486 45.62 -5.35 2.99
CA PHE A 486 46.55 -6.04 2.07
C PHE A 486 47.43 -5.06 1.28
N ILE A 487 46.84 -3.98 0.74
CA ILE A 487 47.55 -3.02 -0.12
C ILE A 487 48.58 -2.19 0.66
N ARG A 488 48.31 -1.82 1.93
CA ARG A 488 49.22 -0.96 2.70
C ARG A 488 50.60 -1.59 2.97
N PRO A 489 50.73 -2.84 3.43
CA PRO A 489 52.03 -3.50 3.54
C PRO A 489 52.82 -3.53 2.23
N ALA A 490 52.17 -3.83 1.10
CA ALA A 490 52.82 -3.83 -0.21
C ALA A 490 53.30 -2.42 -0.64
N LEU A 491 52.50 -1.39 -0.40
CA LEU A 491 52.84 0.02 -0.70
C LEU A 491 53.88 0.66 0.22
N PHE A 492 54.18 0.05 1.38
CA PHE A 492 55.19 0.56 2.32
C PHE A 492 56.35 -0.41 2.56
N TYR A 493 56.38 -1.55 1.84
CA TYR A 493 57.48 -2.50 1.87
C TYR A 493 58.78 -1.84 1.42
N LYS A 494 59.82 -1.87 2.26
CA LYS A 494 61.16 -1.43 1.87
C LYS A 494 62.00 -2.68 1.58
N PRO A 495 62.51 -2.88 0.35
CA PRO A 495 63.49 -3.94 0.11
C PRO A 495 64.75 -3.67 0.95
N ALA A 496 65.19 -4.67 1.72
CA ALA A 496 66.31 -4.53 2.63
C ALA A 496 67.62 -4.28 1.87
N SER A 497 68.25 -3.13 2.11
CA SER A 497 69.53 -2.76 1.50
C SER A 497 70.73 -3.29 2.28
N GLY A 498 70.68 -4.54 2.75
CA GLY A 498 71.74 -5.18 3.54
C GLY A 498 71.33 -6.57 4.09
N PRO A 499 72.29 -7.35 4.64
CA PRO A 499 72.08 -8.78 4.92
C PRO A 499 71.12 -9.11 6.07
N GLU A 500 70.91 -8.19 7.01
CA GLU A 500 70.17 -8.44 8.27
C GLU A 500 68.75 -7.84 8.26
N GLY A 501 68.11 -7.79 7.09
CA GLY A 501 66.77 -7.22 6.91
C GLY A 501 65.69 -8.26 6.64
N SER A 502 65.45 -9.18 7.57
CA SER A 502 64.49 -10.31 7.45
C SER A 502 63.00 -9.92 7.54
N GLY A 503 62.60 -8.87 6.82
CA GLY A 503 61.20 -8.53 6.58
C GLY A 503 60.62 -9.34 5.43
N GLN A 504 59.80 -10.35 5.74
CA GLN A 504 59.10 -11.17 4.75
C GLN A 504 58.39 -10.29 3.71
N LYS A 505 58.72 -10.48 2.42
CA LYS A 505 58.14 -9.69 1.32
C LYS A 505 56.62 -9.90 1.29
N PRO A 506 55.79 -8.85 1.44
CA PRO A 506 54.33 -8.98 1.32
C PRO A 506 53.95 -9.42 -0.09
N GLU A 507 52.96 -10.30 -0.20
CA GLU A 507 52.43 -10.72 -1.50
C GLU A 507 51.90 -9.48 -2.26
N GLY A 508 52.19 -9.38 -3.57
CA GLY A 508 51.84 -8.22 -4.37
C GLY A 508 52.84 -7.05 -4.30
N ALA A 509 53.81 -7.05 -3.38
CA ALA A 509 54.79 -5.96 -3.25
C ALA A 509 55.83 -5.95 -4.38
N ILE A 510 56.21 -4.73 -4.83
CA ILE A 510 57.23 -4.53 -5.88
C ILE A 510 58.38 -3.67 -5.37
N ASP A 511 58.18 -2.34 -5.31
CA ASP A 511 59.22 -1.31 -5.16
C ASP A 511 59.03 -0.40 -3.93
N GLY A 512 58.07 -0.73 -3.06
CA GLY A 512 57.68 0.12 -1.92
C GLY A 512 56.92 1.39 -2.31
N ARG A 513 56.34 1.42 -3.52
CA ARG A 513 55.53 2.52 -4.07
C ARG A 513 54.37 2.03 -4.93
N SER A 514 54.45 0.78 -5.38
CA SER A 514 53.61 0.11 -6.37
C SER A 514 53.36 -1.35 -5.95
N PHE A 515 52.21 -1.90 -6.34
CA PHE A 515 51.82 -3.30 -6.08
C PHE A 515 51.16 -3.95 -7.30
N TYR A 516 51.03 -5.27 -7.33
CA TYR A 516 50.15 -5.98 -8.27
C TYR A 516 49.00 -6.67 -7.53
N VAL A 517 47.89 -6.95 -8.24
CA VAL A 517 46.72 -7.62 -7.67
C VAL A 517 47.04 -9.10 -7.41
N THR A 518 46.81 -9.58 -6.18
CA THR A 518 47.00 -10.99 -5.82
C THR A 518 45.69 -11.78 -5.87
N PRO A 519 45.73 -13.12 -5.99
CA PRO A 519 44.53 -13.96 -5.89
C PRO A 519 43.74 -13.73 -4.59
N ALA A 520 44.44 -13.46 -3.48
CA ALA A 520 43.82 -13.13 -2.20
C ALA A 520 42.99 -11.82 -2.26
N MET A 521 43.47 -10.78 -2.97
CA MET A 521 42.74 -9.52 -3.14
C MET A 521 41.43 -9.70 -3.94
N LEU A 522 41.45 -10.56 -4.96
CA LEU A 522 40.25 -10.90 -5.74
C LEU A 522 39.25 -11.73 -4.93
N SER A 523 39.76 -12.74 -4.21
CA SER A 523 38.97 -13.64 -3.37
C SER A 523 38.17 -12.90 -2.29
N ILE A 524 38.78 -11.95 -1.55
CA ILE A 524 38.06 -11.21 -0.51
C ILE A 524 36.94 -10.32 -1.05
N LEU A 525 37.00 -9.92 -2.32
CA LEU A 525 36.03 -9.01 -2.94
C LEU A 525 34.93 -9.75 -3.70
N GLY A 526 35.16 -11.02 -4.06
CA GLY A 526 34.23 -11.86 -4.83
C GLY A 526 34.09 -11.35 -6.27
N ALA A 527 35.21 -10.96 -6.89
CA ALA A 527 35.22 -10.13 -8.09
C ALA A 527 36.23 -10.58 -9.16
N THR A 528 35.96 -10.21 -10.41
CA THR A 528 36.87 -10.43 -11.55
C THR A 528 38.06 -9.47 -11.52
N HIS A 529 39.06 -9.71 -12.37
CA HIS A 529 40.17 -8.78 -12.58
C HIS A 529 39.69 -7.40 -13.09
N GLU A 530 38.63 -7.38 -13.93
CA GLU A 530 38.01 -6.16 -14.47
C GLU A 530 37.29 -5.36 -13.38
N ASP A 531 36.48 -6.03 -12.55
CA ASP A 531 35.84 -5.42 -11.39
C ASP A 531 36.88 -4.84 -10.41
N MET A 532 37.98 -5.55 -10.19
CA MET A 532 39.07 -5.06 -9.36
C MET A 532 39.76 -3.84 -9.99
N GLU A 533 39.90 -3.80 -11.32
CA GLU A 533 40.42 -2.63 -12.03
C GLU A 533 39.53 -1.39 -11.81
N LEU A 534 38.20 -1.55 -11.92
CA LEU A 534 37.22 -0.48 -11.65
C LEU A 534 37.27 -0.01 -10.18
N VAL A 535 37.31 -0.95 -9.24
CA VAL A 535 37.38 -0.66 -7.80
C VAL A 535 38.69 0.07 -7.44
N LEU A 536 39.84 -0.35 -7.96
CA LEU A 536 41.12 0.32 -7.71
C LEU A 536 41.19 1.71 -8.35
N LYS A 537 40.66 1.88 -9.58
CA LYS A 537 40.46 3.20 -10.20
C LYS A 537 39.58 4.10 -9.32
N GLY A 538 38.45 3.59 -8.82
CA GLY A 538 37.51 4.32 -7.95
C GLY A 538 38.08 4.69 -6.57
N LEU A 539 38.99 3.87 -6.02
CA LEU A 539 39.74 4.17 -4.80
C LEU A 539 40.88 5.19 -5.02
N GLY A 540 41.20 5.53 -6.28
CA GLY A 540 42.21 6.53 -6.62
C GLY A 540 43.61 5.97 -6.93
N TYR A 541 43.72 4.69 -7.28
CA TYR A 541 44.95 4.11 -7.83
C TYR A 541 44.99 4.25 -9.36
N ARG A 542 46.18 4.09 -9.95
CA ARG A 542 46.40 4.00 -11.39
C ARG A 542 47.18 2.72 -11.69
N GLY A 543 46.66 1.93 -12.63
CA GLY A 543 47.35 0.77 -13.19
C GLY A 543 48.20 1.19 -14.39
N GLU A 544 49.40 0.62 -14.48
CA GLU A 544 50.32 0.72 -15.61
C GLU A 544 50.74 -0.70 -16.00
N PRO A 545 50.56 -1.13 -17.27
CA PRO A 545 50.97 -2.46 -17.70
C PRO A 545 52.50 -2.59 -17.70
N ARG A 546 53.00 -3.71 -17.18
CA ARG A 546 54.41 -4.13 -17.25
C ARG A 546 54.50 -5.63 -17.45
N LEU A 547 55.67 -6.10 -17.87
CA LEU A 547 55.93 -7.51 -18.16
C LEU A 547 55.99 -8.31 -16.84
N GLU A 548 55.38 -9.51 -16.78
CA GLU A 548 55.38 -10.34 -15.56
C GLU A 548 56.80 -10.68 -15.09
N SER A 549 57.74 -10.88 -16.03
CA SER A 549 59.16 -11.13 -15.79
C SER A 549 59.93 -9.97 -15.13
N GLU A 550 59.46 -8.73 -15.24
CA GLU A 550 60.04 -7.57 -14.52
C GLU A 550 59.58 -7.49 -13.06
N ILE A 551 58.53 -8.22 -12.69
CA ILE A 551 57.82 -8.11 -11.40
C ILE A 551 58.05 -9.34 -10.53
N LYS A 552 58.04 -10.51 -11.17
CA LYS A 552 58.38 -11.82 -10.60
C LYS A 552 59.67 -12.31 -11.30
N PRO A 553 60.86 -11.97 -10.81
CA PRO A 553 62.05 -12.74 -11.18
C PRO A 553 61.84 -14.17 -10.72
N GLU A 554 61.93 -15.13 -11.64
CA GLU A 554 61.91 -16.55 -11.28
C GLU A 554 63.14 -16.87 -10.39
N PRO A 555 63.01 -17.80 -9.44
CA PRO A 555 64.18 -18.31 -8.72
C PRO A 555 65.07 -19.03 -9.74
N VAL A 556 66.24 -18.45 -10.03
CA VAL A 556 67.24 -19.07 -10.91
C VAL A 556 67.58 -20.45 -10.33
N ALA A 557 67.30 -21.50 -11.08
CA ALA A 557 67.56 -22.86 -10.64
C ALA A 557 69.06 -23.07 -10.46
N GLU A 558 69.51 -23.28 -9.21
CA GLU A 558 70.88 -23.70 -8.95
C GLU A 558 71.13 -25.06 -9.61
N THR A 559 72.26 -25.16 -10.30
CA THR A 559 72.54 -26.25 -11.24
C THR A 559 72.77 -27.56 -10.49
N ALA A 560 71.90 -28.55 -10.75
CA ALA A 560 72.06 -29.89 -10.19
C ALA A 560 73.35 -30.57 -10.72
N ALA A 561 74.12 -31.15 -9.79
CA ALA A 561 75.15 -32.14 -10.07
C ALA A 561 74.72 -33.48 -9.42
N PRO A 562 75.11 -34.64 -9.97
CA PRO A 562 74.36 -35.88 -9.79
C PRO A 562 74.56 -36.59 -8.44
N ALA A 563 73.61 -37.46 -8.12
CA ALA A 563 73.49 -38.18 -6.86
C ALA A 563 74.24 -39.52 -6.84
N GLU A 564 74.41 -40.08 -5.64
CA GLU A 564 74.38 -41.53 -5.42
C GLU A 564 73.76 -41.85 -4.03
N GLU A 565 73.58 -43.13 -3.71
CA GLU A 565 72.52 -43.63 -2.83
C GLU A 565 72.80 -43.58 -1.31
N ILE A 566 71.73 -43.64 -0.49
CA ILE A 566 71.37 -44.81 0.34
C ILE A 566 70.09 -44.51 1.17
N THR A 567 69.16 -45.46 1.19
CA THR A 567 68.05 -45.60 2.17
C THR A 567 68.07 -47.06 2.66
N PRO A 568 67.83 -47.36 3.97
CA PRO A 568 66.46 -47.28 4.50
C PRO A 568 66.28 -46.91 5.99
N THR A 569 65.10 -46.35 6.28
CA THR A 569 64.15 -46.65 7.37
C THR A 569 64.61 -47.36 8.66
N GLU A 570 64.36 -46.73 9.82
CA GLU A 570 63.66 -47.40 10.94
C GLU A 570 62.91 -46.44 11.91
N ALA A 571 61.80 -46.94 12.47
CA ALA A 571 61.09 -46.58 13.71
C ALA A 571 60.68 -45.12 14.09
N GLU A 572 59.36 -44.90 14.09
CA GLU A 572 58.59 -44.12 15.08
C GLU A 572 58.60 -44.77 16.50
N PRO A 573 58.07 -44.15 17.58
CA PRO A 573 57.99 -42.72 17.94
C PRO A 573 58.23 -42.46 19.47
N ALA A 574 57.83 -41.26 19.93
CA ALA A 574 57.22 -40.94 21.24
C ALA A 574 58.04 -40.25 22.37
N HIS A 575 57.25 -39.62 23.24
CA HIS A 575 57.52 -38.98 24.54
C HIS A 575 58.15 -37.57 24.61
N ALA A 576 57.32 -36.65 25.15
CA ALA A 576 57.71 -35.46 25.91
C ALA A 576 58.48 -35.87 27.20
N ASN A 577 59.11 -34.99 27.99
CA ASN A 577 58.63 -33.67 28.44
C ASN A 577 59.71 -32.86 29.20
N GLU A 578 59.43 -31.55 29.42
CA GLU A 578 59.77 -30.72 30.60
C GLU A 578 61.21 -30.39 31.07
N GLY A 579 61.29 -29.23 31.76
CA GLY A 579 62.32 -28.83 32.73
C GLY A 579 63.44 -27.91 32.22
N ALA A 580 64.00 -26.96 32.98
CA ALA A 580 63.67 -26.31 34.28
C ALA A 580 64.59 -25.04 34.40
N ASN A 581 64.58 -24.10 35.35
CA ASN A 581 63.83 -23.76 36.58
C ASN A 581 63.87 -22.18 36.68
N GLU A 582 63.60 -21.36 37.72
CA GLU A 582 63.24 -21.36 39.16
C GLU A 582 62.24 -20.17 39.38
N GLY A 583 61.64 -19.85 40.53
CA GLY A 583 61.52 -20.44 41.88
C GLY A 583 60.36 -19.70 42.62
N ALA A 584 59.54 -20.36 43.47
CA ALA A 584 59.83 -20.75 44.86
C ALA A 584 59.93 -19.54 45.82
N SER A 585 59.30 -19.43 47.00
CA SER A 585 58.50 -20.33 47.89
C SER A 585 57.76 -19.46 48.95
N GLU A 586 56.85 -19.83 49.87
CA GLU A 586 55.98 -20.97 50.29
C GLU A 586 55.00 -20.37 51.39
N VAL A 587 54.12 -21.01 52.20
CA VAL A 587 53.74 -22.40 52.57
C VAL A 587 52.25 -22.42 53.04
N ALA A 588 51.70 -23.61 53.34
CA ALA A 588 50.57 -23.93 54.26
C ALA A 588 49.12 -23.56 53.84
N SER A 589 48.15 -24.47 53.63
CA SER A 589 47.65 -25.71 54.30
C SER A 589 46.59 -25.44 55.39
N GLU A 590 45.51 -26.23 55.58
CA GLU A 590 45.29 -27.68 55.33
C GLU A 590 43.91 -28.03 54.68
N GLU A 591 43.79 -29.27 54.16
CA GLU A 591 42.65 -30.25 54.07
C GLU A 591 41.16 -29.80 54.04
N THR A 592 40.16 -30.50 53.43
CA THR A 592 39.99 -31.74 52.60
C THR A 592 38.70 -31.58 51.74
N GLY A 593 38.14 -32.50 50.92
CA GLY A 593 38.31 -33.95 50.65
C GLY A 593 37.42 -34.43 49.47
N GLU A 594 36.89 -35.67 49.49
CA GLU A 594 36.27 -36.38 48.34
C GLU A 594 34.81 -36.86 48.57
N GLY A 595 34.10 -37.32 47.50
CA GLY A 595 32.87 -38.15 47.63
C GLY A 595 31.97 -38.26 46.39
N GLU A 596 31.77 -39.48 45.86
CA GLU A 596 30.92 -39.82 44.69
C GLU A 596 29.97 -41.00 45.01
N ALA A 597 28.70 -40.98 44.56
CA ALA A 597 27.74 -42.11 44.58
C ALA A 597 26.49 -41.84 43.69
N ALA A 598 25.72 -42.88 43.32
CA ALA A 598 24.64 -42.78 42.33
C ALA A 598 23.38 -43.67 42.56
N LEU A 599 22.25 -43.28 41.95
CA LEU A 599 21.01 -44.07 41.66
C LEU A 599 20.16 -44.53 42.89
N PRO A 600 18.88 -44.98 42.77
CA PRO A 600 18.18 -45.58 41.61
C PRO A 600 16.74 -45.05 41.32
N ALA A 601 15.91 -45.82 40.59
CA ALA A 601 14.53 -45.50 40.18
C ALA A 601 13.60 -46.74 40.04
N GLU A 602 12.29 -46.56 40.30
CA GLU A 602 11.12 -47.43 39.98
C GLU A 602 9.89 -46.49 39.84
N ALA A 603 8.99 -46.57 38.83
CA ALA A 603 7.90 -47.55 38.55
C ALA A 603 6.71 -47.42 39.56
N ILE A 604 5.39 -47.52 39.22
CA ILE A 604 4.64 -48.52 38.42
C ILE A 604 3.23 -47.97 37.95
N ALA A 605 2.76 -48.36 36.73
CA ALA A 605 1.35 -48.47 36.22
C ALA A 605 0.40 -47.22 36.21
N GLU A 606 -0.76 -47.18 35.51
CA GLU A 606 -1.59 -48.23 34.85
C GLU A 606 -2.26 -47.79 33.51
N ARG A 607 -3.17 -48.61 32.95
CA ARG A 607 -3.78 -48.61 31.57
C ARG A 607 -5.24 -48.05 31.57
N PRO A 608 -6.04 -48.00 30.46
CA PRO A 608 -5.94 -48.72 29.17
C PRO A 608 -6.16 -47.91 27.86
N ALA A 609 -6.11 -48.63 26.72
CA ALA A 609 -6.62 -48.22 25.40
C ALA A 609 -8.16 -48.45 25.33
N GLU A 610 -8.93 -48.24 24.26
CA GLU A 610 -8.76 -48.61 22.82
C GLU A 610 -9.99 -48.04 22.04
N THR A 611 -10.20 -48.01 20.70
CA THR A 611 -9.56 -48.46 19.43
C THR A 611 -9.99 -47.38 18.36
N ALA A 612 -9.90 -47.37 17.01
CA ALA A 612 -9.38 -48.20 15.90
C ALA A 612 -9.20 -47.30 14.63
N ALA A 613 -8.54 -47.80 13.57
CA ALA A 613 -8.57 -47.25 12.20
C ALA A 613 -8.33 -48.37 11.15
N PRO A 614 -8.92 -48.32 9.95
CA PRO A 614 -8.65 -49.28 8.87
C PRO A 614 -7.92 -48.67 7.64
N GLU A 615 -7.08 -49.49 6.99
CA GLU A 615 -6.46 -49.23 5.69
C GLU A 615 -7.30 -49.82 4.54
N SER A 616 -7.16 -49.30 3.31
CA SER A 616 -7.05 -50.14 2.09
C SER A 616 -6.70 -49.34 0.83
N GLU A 617 -5.55 -49.67 0.24
CA GLU A 617 -5.25 -49.56 -1.20
C GLU A 617 -5.82 -50.83 -1.94
N PRO A 618 -5.76 -51.05 -3.29
CA PRO A 618 -4.57 -50.80 -4.13
C PRO A 618 -4.73 -50.51 -5.66
N ASP A 619 -3.60 -50.12 -6.25
CA ASP A 619 -3.01 -50.56 -7.55
C ASP A 619 -3.85 -50.64 -8.86
N THR A 620 -3.42 -49.93 -9.90
CA THR A 620 -3.14 -50.54 -11.23
C THR A 620 -2.13 -49.71 -12.04
N ALA A 621 -1.23 -50.37 -12.79
CA ALA A 621 -0.36 -49.76 -13.80
C ALA A 621 -0.51 -50.43 -15.19
N ALA A 622 -0.36 -49.66 -16.28
CA ALA A 622 -0.31 -50.15 -17.66
C ALA A 622 0.37 -49.13 -18.61
N GLU A 623 0.91 -49.61 -19.75
CA GLU A 623 1.71 -48.83 -20.70
C GLU A 623 0.95 -48.40 -21.99
N VAL A 624 1.68 -47.67 -22.86
CA VAL A 624 1.30 -47.08 -24.16
C VAL A 624 0.86 -48.11 -25.23
N PRO A 625 0.16 -47.74 -26.33
CA PRO A 625 0.90 -47.31 -27.54
C PRO A 625 0.22 -46.34 -28.56
N THR A 626 1.08 -45.61 -29.30
CA THR A 626 1.00 -45.21 -30.74
C THR A 626 -0.16 -44.42 -31.38
N ASP A 627 0.21 -43.23 -31.88
CA ASP A 627 0.21 -42.78 -33.31
C ASP A 627 -1.09 -42.39 -34.06
N VAL A 628 -1.15 -41.11 -34.46
CA VAL A 628 -1.66 -40.62 -35.77
C VAL A 628 -0.79 -39.42 -36.22
N THR A 629 -0.50 -39.30 -37.53
CA THR A 629 0.39 -38.29 -38.15
C THR A 629 -0.28 -37.55 -39.34
N VAL A 630 0.48 -36.70 -40.07
CA VAL A 630 0.13 -36.02 -41.37
C VAL A 630 -0.81 -34.79 -41.24
N SER A 631 -0.62 -33.62 -41.86
CA SER A 631 0.42 -32.95 -42.69
C SER A 631 0.38 -31.43 -42.37
N ALA A 632 1.37 -30.54 -42.54
CA ALA A 632 2.51 -30.41 -43.46
C ALA A 632 2.20 -29.81 -44.87
N GLU A 633 2.55 -28.53 -45.07
CA GLU A 633 2.88 -27.94 -46.38
C GLU A 633 4.10 -26.99 -46.22
N THR A 634 4.90 -26.82 -47.28
CA THR A 634 6.35 -26.50 -47.15
C THR A 634 6.89 -25.67 -48.32
N ALA A 635 7.78 -24.71 -48.05
CA ALA A 635 8.80 -24.25 -49.01
C ALA A 635 9.94 -23.47 -48.32
N ALA A 636 11.21 -23.46 -48.77
CA ALA A 636 12.05 -24.45 -49.48
C ALA A 636 13.50 -23.86 -49.61
N SER A 637 14.50 -24.72 -49.90
CA SER A 637 15.86 -24.37 -50.40
C SER A 637 16.86 -23.71 -49.41
N ASP A 638 18.15 -24.11 -49.32
CA ASP A 638 18.83 -25.38 -49.67
C ASP A 638 20.24 -25.45 -49.01
N ALA A 639 20.92 -26.60 -49.14
CA ALA A 639 22.36 -26.85 -49.08
C ALA A 639 23.11 -26.77 -47.71
N SER A 640 23.33 -27.96 -47.13
CA SER A 640 24.42 -28.29 -46.17
C SER A 640 25.61 -28.93 -46.92
N PRO A 641 26.82 -29.07 -46.35
CA PRO A 641 27.17 -30.24 -45.52
C PRO A 641 27.79 -29.84 -44.14
N ALA A 642 27.69 -30.57 -43.02
CA ALA A 642 27.92 -32.01 -42.73
C ALA A 642 29.44 -32.40 -42.69
N ALA A 643 29.96 -33.16 -41.72
CA ALA A 643 29.40 -33.65 -40.44
C ALA A 643 30.52 -34.19 -39.50
N ALA A 644 30.13 -34.51 -38.25
CA ALA A 644 30.77 -35.44 -37.30
C ALA A 644 32.18 -35.16 -36.73
N SER A 645 32.33 -35.45 -35.43
CA SER A 645 33.60 -35.71 -34.75
C SER A 645 33.34 -36.56 -33.51
N GLU A 646 33.96 -37.74 -33.42
CA GLU A 646 33.98 -38.59 -32.23
C GLU A 646 35.33 -39.32 -32.18
N ALA A 647 35.86 -39.51 -30.98
CA ALA A 647 37.08 -40.25 -30.63
C ALA A 647 38.44 -39.71 -31.13
N ALA A 648 39.48 -40.05 -30.34
CA ALA A 648 40.90 -39.91 -30.67
C ALA A 648 41.34 -41.07 -31.62
N THR A 649 42.55 -41.13 -32.20
CA THR A 649 43.86 -40.65 -31.71
C THR A 649 44.86 -40.64 -32.87
N GLU A 650 45.76 -39.64 -32.95
CA GLU A 650 47.21 -39.86 -33.16
C GLU A 650 48.00 -38.55 -32.96
N ALA A 651 49.33 -38.62 -33.00
CA ALA A 651 50.23 -37.62 -32.42
C ALA A 651 51.05 -36.82 -33.46
N ALA A 652 51.82 -35.87 -32.93
CA ALA A 652 52.92 -35.15 -33.58
C ALA A 652 52.58 -34.28 -34.81
N ASN A 653 52.29 -33.00 -34.52
CA ASN A 653 53.25 -31.98 -34.94
C ASN A 653 53.45 -30.96 -33.82
N GLU A 654 54.69 -30.67 -33.47
CA GLU A 654 55.03 -29.59 -32.55
C GLU A 654 54.92 -28.24 -33.29
N THR A 655 54.30 -27.25 -32.66
CA THR A 655 54.45 -25.86 -33.07
C THR A 655 54.30 -25.02 -31.81
N GLU A 656 55.42 -24.52 -31.30
CA GLU A 656 55.46 -23.63 -30.14
C GLU A 656 54.60 -22.40 -30.45
N SER A 657 53.46 -22.31 -29.76
CA SER A 657 52.64 -21.11 -29.78
C SER A 657 53.30 -20.12 -28.83
N GLU A 658 54.11 -19.19 -29.37
CA GLU A 658 54.84 -18.20 -28.58
C GLU A 658 53.93 -17.53 -27.54
N GLU A 659 54.19 -17.74 -26.25
CA GLU A 659 53.49 -17.02 -25.18
C GLU A 659 53.91 -15.55 -25.22
N GLY A 660 53.17 -14.76 -26.00
CA GLY A 660 53.32 -13.30 -26.06
C GLY A 660 53.34 -12.72 -24.64
N PRO A 661 54.32 -11.85 -24.32
CA PRO A 661 54.79 -11.71 -22.95
C PRO A 661 53.70 -11.17 -22.01
N LYS A 662 53.38 -11.98 -21.01
CA LYS A 662 52.24 -11.81 -20.12
C LYS A 662 52.34 -10.50 -19.33
N MET A 663 51.37 -9.61 -19.56
CA MET A 663 51.31 -8.28 -18.97
C MET A 663 50.55 -8.29 -17.63
N ILE A 664 51.15 -7.72 -16.59
CA ILE A 664 50.52 -7.46 -15.29
C ILE A 664 50.28 -5.95 -15.13
N LEU A 665 49.10 -5.59 -14.63
CA LEU A 665 48.81 -4.23 -14.20
C LEU A 665 49.48 -3.93 -12.85
N VAL A 666 50.46 -3.02 -12.88
CA VAL A 666 51.14 -2.50 -11.70
C VAL A 666 50.44 -1.23 -11.22
N TRP A 667 50.02 -1.23 -9.96
CA TRP A 667 49.17 -0.23 -9.35
C TRP A 667 49.95 0.71 -8.44
N ARG A 668 49.78 2.02 -8.63
CA ARG A 668 50.34 3.07 -7.75
C ARG A 668 49.30 4.12 -7.35
N PRO A 669 49.40 4.74 -6.15
CA PRO A 669 48.49 5.79 -5.75
C PRO A 669 48.53 6.97 -6.72
N ALA A 670 47.37 7.50 -7.14
CA ALA A 670 47.34 8.70 -7.96
C ALA A 670 47.92 9.90 -7.18
N PRO A 671 48.71 10.78 -7.82
CA PRO A 671 49.19 12.00 -7.16
C PRO A 671 47.99 12.85 -6.74
N ARG A 672 47.90 13.18 -5.44
CA ARG A 672 46.88 14.08 -4.91
C ARG A 672 46.94 15.40 -5.67
N LYS A 673 45.87 15.76 -6.39
CA LYS A 673 45.67 17.13 -6.86
C LYS A 673 45.62 18.03 -5.63
N SER A 674 46.67 18.81 -5.40
CA SER A 674 46.65 19.87 -4.40
C SER A 674 45.47 20.81 -4.69
N GLY A 675 44.86 21.34 -3.63
CA GLY A 675 43.53 21.95 -3.68
C GLY A 675 43.46 23.19 -4.58
N GLY A 676 43.18 22.98 -5.86
CA GLY A 676 42.62 24.02 -6.71
C GLY A 676 41.27 24.42 -6.14
N LYS A 677 41.19 25.62 -5.55
CA LYS A 677 39.94 26.18 -5.01
C LYS A 677 38.83 26.03 -6.06
N PRO A 678 37.60 25.61 -5.68
CA PRO A 678 36.47 25.79 -6.59
C PRO A 678 36.40 27.27 -6.95
N ARG A 679 36.41 27.59 -8.25
CA ARG A 679 36.17 28.96 -8.69
C ARG A 679 34.74 29.31 -8.30
N ARG A 680 34.62 30.16 -7.28
CA ARG A 680 33.39 30.87 -6.97
C ARG A 680 33.03 31.68 -8.22
N ASN A 681 31.94 31.32 -8.89
CA ASN A 681 31.35 32.18 -9.89
C ASN A 681 30.78 33.39 -9.14
N GLU A 682 31.43 34.54 -9.31
CA GLU A 682 30.84 35.86 -9.09
C GLU A 682 30.71 36.50 -10.47
N ASP A 683 29.48 36.88 -10.81
CA ASP A 683 29.10 37.23 -12.18
C ASP A 683 29.47 38.66 -12.60
N GLY A 684 29.45 38.88 -13.92
CA GLY A 684 29.04 40.15 -14.50
C GLY A 684 30.12 41.19 -14.79
N GLN A 685 30.47 41.34 -16.07
CA GLN A 685 30.91 42.65 -16.58
C GLN A 685 29.66 43.53 -16.79
N GLY A 686 29.57 44.63 -16.05
CA GLY A 686 28.34 45.40 -15.93
C GLY A 686 28.13 46.51 -16.97
N LYS A 687 26.87 46.93 -17.07
CA LYS A 687 26.41 48.33 -17.15
C LYS A 687 25.39 48.44 -15.99
N GLY A 688 25.43 49.45 -15.12
CA GLY A 688 25.30 50.88 -15.44
C GLY A 688 23.80 51.20 -15.51
N GLN A 689 23.21 52.06 -14.67
CA GLN A 689 23.79 53.15 -13.87
C GLN A 689 22.95 53.47 -12.60
N ASN A 690 23.49 54.41 -11.79
CA ASN A 690 22.78 55.49 -11.07
C ASN A 690 22.49 55.32 -9.55
N ARG A 691 23.17 56.18 -8.76
CA ARG A 691 22.87 56.80 -7.44
C ARG A 691 21.98 56.07 -6.41
N GLY A 692 22.32 56.05 -5.11
CA GLY A 692 23.45 56.67 -4.42
C GLY A 692 23.34 56.65 -2.88
N GLN A 693 24.47 56.82 -2.20
CA GLN A 693 24.61 56.93 -0.73
C GLN A 693 24.14 58.32 -0.21
N GLN A 694 24.00 58.64 1.10
CA GLN A 694 24.49 58.00 2.34
C GLN A 694 23.70 58.44 3.61
N ASN A 695 23.98 57.78 4.75
CA ASN A 695 23.81 58.14 6.18
C ASN A 695 23.36 59.57 6.59
N GLY A 696 22.57 59.66 7.68
CA GLY A 696 22.36 60.89 8.45
C GLY A 696 21.79 60.64 9.87
N GLN A 697 22.60 60.88 10.91
CA GLN A 697 22.26 60.65 12.33
C GLN A 697 21.31 61.73 12.90
N HIS A 698 20.44 61.37 13.85
CA HIS A 698 20.27 61.98 15.20
C HIS A 698 19.09 61.28 15.95
N ARG A 699 18.87 61.32 17.28
CA ARG A 699 19.69 61.30 18.52
C ARG A 699 18.83 61.95 19.63
N GLY A 700 18.37 61.15 20.61
CA GLY A 700 17.64 61.64 21.80
C GLY A 700 16.14 61.90 21.58
N SER A 701 15.34 62.22 22.61
CA SER A 701 15.59 62.13 24.07
C SER A 701 14.27 62.31 24.84
N GLN A 702 14.08 61.54 25.93
CA GLN A 702 13.04 61.74 26.97
C GLN A 702 11.56 61.67 26.51
N GLY A 703 10.58 61.46 27.38
CA GLY A 703 10.67 61.28 28.84
C GLY A 703 9.40 60.69 29.49
N LYS A 704 9.55 60.34 30.77
CA LYS A 704 8.53 59.74 31.65
C LYS A 704 7.32 60.67 31.87
N ASN A 705 6.11 60.09 31.92
CA ASN A 705 5.19 60.10 33.09
C ASN A 705 3.85 59.44 32.67
N ALA A 706 3.37 58.39 33.35
CA ALA A 706 2.71 58.37 34.66
C ALA A 706 1.31 59.03 34.65
N LYS A 707 0.26 58.58 35.34
CA LYS A 707 -0.08 57.35 36.11
C LYS A 707 -1.42 57.72 36.78
N GLY A 708 -2.47 56.90 36.64
CA GLY A 708 -3.78 57.14 37.24
C GLY A 708 -4.90 56.64 36.31
N GLY A 709 -6.06 56.21 36.80
CA GLY A 709 -6.54 56.21 38.19
C GLY A 709 -8.04 56.49 38.17
N GLY A 710 -8.85 55.48 37.84
CA GLY A 710 -10.22 55.70 37.37
C GLY A 710 -11.25 55.95 38.49
N ARG A 711 -12.51 56.20 38.07
CA ARG A 711 -13.79 55.66 38.61
C ARG A 711 -14.98 56.64 38.44
N HIS A 712 -16.11 56.08 37.95
CA HIS A 712 -17.49 56.63 37.91
C HIS A 712 -17.80 57.89 37.06
N GLY A 713 -19.02 57.91 36.52
CA GLY A 713 -19.65 59.04 35.81
C GLY A 713 -20.81 58.58 34.91
N LYS A 714 -22.05 58.95 35.23
CA LYS A 714 -23.26 58.70 34.40
C LYS A 714 -23.76 60.03 33.81
N GLY A 715 -24.12 60.05 32.54
CA GLY A 715 -24.82 61.17 31.87
C GLY A 715 -24.63 61.12 30.35
N GLY A 716 -25.51 61.67 29.51
CA GLY A 716 -26.84 62.25 29.77
C GLY A 716 -27.97 61.44 29.14
N ALA A 717 -29.19 62.00 29.10
CA ALA A 717 -30.36 61.30 28.55
C ALA A 717 -31.40 62.25 27.95
N ARG A 718 -32.21 61.73 27.01
CA ARG A 718 -33.55 62.21 26.62
C ARG A 718 -33.57 63.57 25.86
N PRO A 719 -34.70 63.99 25.23
CA PRO A 719 -36.07 63.50 25.41
C PRO A 719 -36.81 62.96 24.17
N GLY A 720 -37.96 62.35 24.44
CA GLY A 720 -39.06 62.11 23.52
C GLY A 720 -40.38 62.09 24.31
N SER A 721 -41.49 62.49 23.68
CA SER A 721 -42.89 62.43 24.14
C SER A 721 -43.78 63.02 23.02
N GLY A 722 -45.04 62.64 22.78
CA GLY A 722 -45.84 61.57 23.36
C GLY A 722 -47.36 61.86 23.28
N ASN A 723 -48.16 60.87 22.87
CA ASN A 723 -49.63 60.70 23.07
C ASN A 723 -50.03 59.38 22.33
N ALA A 724 -50.87 58.44 22.81
CA ALA A 724 -52.06 58.47 23.68
C ALA A 724 -53.32 59.01 22.97
N GLU A 725 -54.53 58.45 23.08
CA GLU A 725 -55.01 57.20 23.71
C GLU A 725 -56.45 56.92 23.22
N GLN A 726 -56.90 55.65 23.07
CA GLN A 726 -58.33 55.31 23.16
C GLN A 726 -58.64 53.80 23.34
N ARG A 727 -59.84 53.49 23.85
CA ARG A 727 -60.28 52.17 24.36
C ARG A 727 -61.46 51.62 23.55
N MET A 728 -61.54 50.30 23.39
CA MET A 728 -62.76 49.44 23.35
C MET A 728 -62.27 47.98 23.42
N GLN A 729 -62.70 47.11 24.34
CA GLN A 729 -64.04 46.54 24.62
C GLN A 729 -64.61 45.69 23.46
N ALA A 730 -65.27 44.58 23.82
CA ALA A 730 -65.42 43.41 22.95
C ALA A 730 -66.87 42.95 22.71
N GLY A 731 -67.07 42.32 21.54
CA GLY A 731 -68.24 41.53 21.14
C GLY A 731 -69.26 42.26 20.24
N PRO A 732 -70.18 41.54 19.56
CA PRO A 732 -70.31 40.08 19.44
C PRO A 732 -70.21 39.56 17.98
N ARG A 733 -70.38 38.24 17.82
CA ARG A 733 -70.38 37.44 16.58
C ARG A 733 -71.52 37.82 15.61
N LYS A 734 -71.33 37.60 14.29
CA LYS A 734 -72.43 37.43 13.34
C LYS A 734 -72.00 36.56 12.14
N GLU A 735 -72.74 35.49 11.85
CA GLU A 735 -72.46 34.59 10.72
C GLU A 735 -72.82 35.18 9.35
N ARG A 736 -72.25 34.58 8.29
CA ARG A 736 -72.82 34.53 6.94
C ARG A 736 -72.53 33.18 6.28
N ASP A 737 -73.41 32.22 6.52
CA ASP A 737 -73.56 31.05 5.66
C ASP A 737 -74.28 31.46 4.37
N THR A 738 -73.69 31.19 3.21
CA THR A 738 -74.38 30.99 1.92
C THR A 738 -73.49 30.14 1.02
N ILE A 739 -73.92 28.92 0.72
CA ILE A 739 -73.32 28.06 -0.32
C ILE A 739 -74.05 28.32 -1.65
N ASP A 740 -73.30 28.29 -2.76
CA ASP A 740 -73.83 28.53 -4.11
C ASP A 740 -74.87 27.48 -4.53
N PRO A 741 -76.11 27.86 -4.89
CA PRO A 741 -77.23 26.93 -5.05
C PRO A 741 -77.12 25.98 -6.26
N ASP A 742 -76.35 26.32 -7.30
CA ASP A 742 -76.16 25.44 -8.47
C ASP A 742 -75.01 24.44 -8.29
N SER A 743 -74.31 24.46 -7.15
CA SER A 743 -73.28 23.48 -6.81
C SER A 743 -73.89 22.06 -6.67
N PRO A 744 -73.24 21.00 -7.22
CA PRO A 744 -73.70 19.62 -7.03
C PRO A 744 -73.72 19.20 -5.54
N PHE A 745 -72.92 19.85 -4.70
CA PHE A 745 -72.90 19.62 -3.25
C PHE A 745 -74.14 20.17 -2.52
N ALA A 746 -74.85 21.16 -3.07
CA ALA A 746 -76.10 21.67 -2.49
C ALA A 746 -77.20 20.60 -2.52
N LYS A 747 -77.26 19.78 -3.59
CA LYS A 747 -78.21 18.65 -3.70
C LYS A 747 -77.89 17.53 -2.71
N LEU A 748 -76.61 17.29 -2.41
CA LEU A 748 -76.19 16.35 -1.36
C LEU A 748 -76.49 16.89 0.06
N ALA A 749 -76.41 18.20 0.28
CA ALA A 749 -76.81 18.82 1.54
C ALA A 749 -78.31 18.66 1.82
N ALA A 750 -79.17 18.86 0.81
CA ALA A 750 -80.61 18.62 0.92
C ALA A 750 -80.94 17.15 1.26
N LEU A 751 -80.35 16.19 0.54
CA LEU A 751 -80.48 14.76 0.83
C LEU A 751 -80.05 14.39 2.27
N LYS A 752 -79.06 15.10 2.83
CA LYS A 752 -78.55 14.92 4.20
C LYS A 752 -79.45 15.56 5.28
N GLU A 753 -80.30 16.53 4.91
CA GLU A 753 -81.37 17.07 5.76
C GLU A 753 -82.59 16.13 5.79
N ASP A 754 -83.00 15.60 4.63
CA ASP A 754 -84.20 14.76 4.53
C ASP A 754 -84.01 13.42 5.27
N LEU A 755 -82.82 12.78 5.14
CA LEU A 755 -82.48 11.59 5.93
C LEU A 755 -82.46 11.84 7.45
N LYS A 756 -82.38 13.09 7.92
CA LYS A 756 -82.43 13.44 9.35
C LYS A 756 -83.83 13.70 9.89
N LYS A 757 -84.85 13.80 9.02
CA LYS A 757 -86.24 14.10 9.40
C LYS A 757 -87.19 12.90 9.30
N GLY A 758 -86.69 11.76 8.82
CA GLY A 758 -87.44 10.52 8.60
C GLY A 758 -87.03 9.33 9.49
N GLY A 759 -86.45 9.57 10.66
CA GLY A 759 -86.01 8.55 11.62
C GLY A 759 -86.35 8.89 13.06
#